data_AF-A0A2U1LEY2-F1
#
_entry.id   AF-A0A2U1LEY2-F1
#
_cell.length_a   1.000
_cell.length_b   1.000
_cell.length_c   1.000
_cell.angle_alpha   90.00
_cell.angle_beta   90.00
_cell.angle_gamma   90.00
#
_symmetry.space_group_name_H-M   'P 1'
#
loop_
_entity.id
_entity.type
_entity.pdbx_description
1 polymer ?
#
loop_
_entity_poly.entity_id
_entity_poly.type
_entity_poly.pdbx_seq_one_letter_code
_entity_poly.pdbx_strand_id
1 'polypeptide(L)'
;MPLSGFFVSRLLNLPSHYAAGLILVGCCPGGTASNIVTYIARGNVALSVLMTAASTLSAVVMTPLLTAKLAGQYVAVDAIGLLMSTLQVVLLPVVVGAFMNQYLKGVVKFVSPFMPPFAVATVAILCGNAIAQSSSAILMSGQQVVLAAVLLHISGFFFGYVLSRTLGIDVSSSRTISIEVGMQNSVLGVVLATQHFGNPLTAVPCAVSSVCHSILGNIINEKDDFNGIFSLCFWLYYPHPFPSTILHQHTSDITSATPFLELNVNKELVLYPIRAVPQGATVTNDVARTKNEVPFNKWVHIGCEVTTDFMRLYMNGVIVGETRVTCTADSLRKIYLIGANEYDSIYLHGVEILPIMSSIKYFYVKDPPVQLHFDATSATDVEVDGDGVWTVLGGKAPSRRNFSLTVVLKDAFARSVNKEMELVATLTYADNGAHVEKLDNAEAPLLTCKDGVEFASWDKPTRLISGHASFRLWISKLSSQCDNRLFRIKFNVFKMGRRYPFLEAFSRPIRCILPNLVPNPRTSTLIWKRSTSAIHTFNGPSWLNGGTMEPINNVVHESKLTPLSKRIKLGQANPVVNVKPDNVLKQPDVVRHEDGRLNGRTLDGKQEPHERACNLVTSASEKDVMNFAEQVAQFSGCHHHRNIIRISKRMIEDGTKVWNSLSQNFDHVWWDKMILVLRDQFIKISCCRNRFLVHQDFEVLRRIGGFQEKVIQENFEKMWCWLYPVAFALSQNGLNEMWDTRWIEGFVTKEEAESSLHGLGGTLVDPGTFTLRFPTSRSWPHPDAGNLIITYVGSDFAIHHRLLSLDFFHSSGGKSLKDMLLEESELSRLGRITSRSVRLV
;
A
#
# COMPACT_ATOMS: atom_id res chain seq x y z
N MET A 1 -39.42 -13.90 13.32
CA MET A 1 -39.86 -12.56 12.92
C MET A 1 -41.37 -12.34 12.99
N PRO A 2 -42.27 -13.01 12.25
CA PRO A 2 -43.71 -12.72 12.34
C PRO A 2 -44.28 -12.95 13.75
N LEU A 3 -43.98 -14.13 14.33
CA LEU A 3 -44.34 -14.47 15.71
C LEU A 3 -43.68 -13.53 16.72
N SER A 4 -42.41 -13.15 16.50
CA SER A 4 -41.71 -12.18 17.34
C SER A 4 -42.46 -10.84 17.39
N GLY A 5 -42.91 -10.32 16.24
CA GLY A 5 -43.67 -9.07 16.15
C GLY A 5 -44.99 -9.16 16.92
N PHE A 6 -45.71 -10.27 16.78
CA PHE A 6 -46.96 -10.54 17.50
C PHE A 6 -46.76 -10.70 19.03
N PHE A 7 -45.70 -11.39 19.46
CA PHE A 7 -45.42 -11.55 20.89
C PHE A 7 -44.91 -10.24 21.53
N VAL A 8 -44.04 -9.48 20.84
CA VAL A 8 -43.58 -8.18 21.33
C VAL A 8 -44.73 -7.16 21.37
N SER A 9 -45.63 -7.15 20.39
CA SER A 9 -46.78 -6.23 20.39
C SER A 9 -47.76 -6.53 21.53
N ARG A 10 -47.96 -7.82 21.89
CA ARG A 10 -48.72 -8.21 23.09
C ARG A 10 -47.98 -7.93 24.39
N LEU A 11 -46.70 -8.27 24.49
CA LEU A 11 -45.89 -8.08 25.70
C LEU A 11 -45.84 -6.60 26.12
N LEU A 12 -45.76 -5.69 25.14
CA LEU A 12 -45.75 -4.25 25.37
C LEU A 12 -47.13 -3.59 25.32
N ASN A 13 -48.23 -4.36 25.15
CA ASN A 13 -49.59 -3.86 24.98
C ASN A 13 -49.70 -2.68 23.99
N LEU A 14 -49.16 -2.85 22.78
CA LEU A 14 -49.15 -1.79 21.77
C LEU A 14 -50.58 -1.47 21.27
N PRO A 15 -50.90 -0.18 21.02
CA PRO A 15 -52.09 0.23 20.28
C PRO A 15 -52.22 -0.50 18.94
N SER A 16 -53.44 -0.86 18.53
CA SER A 16 -53.72 -1.77 17.41
C SER A 16 -53.02 -1.41 16.09
N HIS A 17 -52.88 -0.12 15.77
CA HIS A 17 -52.17 0.35 14.57
C HIS A 17 -50.64 0.13 14.67
N TYR A 18 -50.03 0.39 15.83
CA TYR A 18 -48.61 0.09 16.04
C TYR A 18 -48.35 -1.42 16.15
N ALA A 19 -49.26 -2.19 16.73
CA ALA A 19 -49.19 -3.65 16.74
C ALA A 19 -49.24 -4.22 15.31
N ALA A 20 -50.18 -3.77 14.48
CA ALA A 20 -50.28 -4.15 13.07
C ALA A 20 -49.01 -3.78 12.27
N GLY A 21 -48.48 -2.56 12.46
CA GLY A 21 -47.23 -2.13 11.82
C GLY A 21 -46.02 -2.97 12.24
N LEU A 22 -45.87 -3.29 13.53
CA LEU A 22 -44.76 -4.12 14.01
C LEU A 22 -44.86 -5.57 13.49
N ILE A 23 -46.07 -6.11 13.41
CA ILE A 23 -46.32 -7.44 12.81
C ILE A 23 -45.99 -7.41 11.31
N LEU A 24 -46.37 -6.36 10.58
CA LEU A 24 -46.05 -6.20 9.16
C LEU A 24 -44.54 -6.17 8.91
N VAL A 25 -43.75 -5.43 9.71
CA VAL A 25 -42.27 -5.49 9.68
C VAL A 25 -41.78 -6.93 9.85
N GLY A 26 -42.34 -7.67 10.81
CA GLY A 26 -41.98 -9.06 11.05
C GLY A 26 -42.38 -10.02 9.92
N CYS A 27 -43.30 -9.63 9.03
CA CYS A 27 -43.79 -10.40 7.88
C CYS A 27 -43.12 -10.03 6.55
N CYS A 28 -42.31 -8.96 6.50
CA CYS A 28 -41.52 -8.60 5.33
C CYS A 28 -40.41 -9.65 5.02
N PRO A 29 -39.82 -9.64 3.82
CA PRO A 29 -38.62 -10.40 3.50
C PRO A 29 -37.35 -9.76 4.09
N GLY A 30 -36.22 -10.47 3.99
CA GLY A 30 -34.90 -9.92 4.31
C GLY A 30 -34.61 -8.62 3.53
N GLY A 31 -34.01 -7.65 4.22
CA GLY A 31 -33.69 -6.34 3.65
C GLY A 31 -32.34 -6.36 2.95
N THR A 32 -32.25 -5.83 1.72
CA THR A 32 -31.05 -5.91 0.86
C THR A 32 -29.76 -5.36 1.47
N ALA A 33 -29.85 -4.51 2.50
CA ALA A 33 -28.72 -4.04 3.31
C ALA A 33 -28.01 -5.18 4.09
N SER A 34 -28.69 -6.29 4.36
CA SER A 34 -28.12 -7.49 4.99
C SER A 34 -26.89 -7.99 4.26
N ASN A 35 -26.86 -7.91 2.93
CA ASN A 35 -25.73 -8.36 2.12
C ASN A 35 -24.44 -7.57 2.41
N ILE A 36 -24.57 -6.26 2.65
CA ILE A 36 -23.44 -5.38 3.00
C ILE A 36 -23.01 -5.65 4.44
N VAL A 37 -23.98 -5.76 5.37
CA VAL A 37 -23.69 -6.06 6.78
C VAL A 37 -23.06 -7.45 6.93
N THR A 38 -23.49 -8.46 6.16
CA THR A 38 -22.87 -9.80 6.09
C THR A 38 -21.45 -9.76 5.55
N TYR A 39 -21.16 -8.93 4.54
CA TYR A 39 -19.79 -8.72 4.05
C TYR A 39 -18.88 -8.15 5.15
N ILE A 40 -19.34 -7.11 5.86
CA ILE A 40 -18.62 -6.51 6.99
C ILE A 40 -18.45 -7.51 8.14
N ALA A 41 -19.46 -8.33 8.43
CA ALA A 41 -19.47 -9.38 9.46
C ALA A 41 -18.54 -10.58 9.19
N ARG A 42 -17.86 -10.59 8.03
CA ARG A 42 -17.09 -11.75 7.51
C ARG A 42 -17.97 -13.03 7.41
N GLY A 43 -19.25 -12.83 7.10
CA GLY A 43 -20.22 -13.89 6.87
C GLY A 43 -20.20 -14.41 5.43
N ASN A 44 -20.99 -15.46 5.17
CA ASN A 44 -21.18 -16.00 3.83
C ASN A 44 -22.10 -15.08 2.99
N VAL A 45 -21.50 -14.16 2.22
CA VAL A 45 -22.23 -13.19 1.38
C VAL A 45 -23.07 -13.88 0.30
N ALA A 46 -22.58 -14.97 -0.28
CA ALA A 46 -23.33 -15.73 -1.30
C ALA A 46 -24.60 -16.34 -0.72
N LEU A 47 -24.54 -16.86 0.51
CA LEU A 47 -25.72 -17.33 1.25
C LEU A 47 -26.68 -16.19 1.55
N SER A 48 -26.20 -15.00 1.95
CA SER A 48 -27.04 -13.82 2.21
C SER A 48 -27.86 -13.48 0.97
N VAL A 49 -27.20 -13.33 -0.19
CA VAL A 49 -27.86 -12.95 -1.46
C VAL A 49 -28.91 -13.99 -1.86
N LEU A 50 -28.62 -15.28 -1.69
CA LEU A 50 -29.58 -16.36 -1.97
C LEU A 50 -30.78 -16.33 -1.01
N MET A 51 -30.57 -16.08 0.27
CA MET A 51 -31.64 -15.97 1.26
C MET A 51 -32.49 -14.70 1.06
N THR A 52 -31.89 -13.56 0.72
CA THR A 52 -32.63 -12.34 0.37
C THR A 52 -33.48 -12.57 -0.87
N ALA A 53 -32.92 -13.18 -1.92
CA ALA A 53 -33.67 -13.48 -3.14
C ALA A 53 -34.83 -14.46 -2.89
N ALA A 54 -34.57 -15.56 -2.19
CA ALA A 54 -35.59 -16.57 -1.88
C ALA A 54 -36.71 -16.03 -0.98
N SER A 55 -36.36 -15.25 0.06
CA SER A 55 -37.35 -14.62 0.93
C SER A 55 -38.14 -13.54 0.20
N THR A 56 -37.51 -12.74 -0.66
CA THR A 56 -38.17 -11.70 -1.48
C THR A 56 -39.19 -12.30 -2.46
N LEU A 57 -38.86 -13.42 -3.12
CA LEU A 57 -39.81 -14.15 -3.98
C LEU A 57 -40.95 -14.76 -3.16
N SER A 58 -40.65 -15.33 -1.98
CA SER A 58 -41.64 -15.94 -1.10
C SER A 58 -42.59 -14.92 -0.47
N ALA A 59 -42.12 -13.70 -0.20
CA ALA A 59 -42.87 -12.61 0.41
C ALA A 59 -44.10 -12.19 -0.39
N VAL A 60 -44.09 -12.36 -1.71
CA VAL A 60 -45.25 -12.12 -2.58
C VAL A 60 -46.52 -12.78 -2.03
N VAL A 61 -46.42 -14.03 -1.56
CA VAL A 61 -47.54 -14.79 -0.98
C VAL A 61 -47.52 -14.74 0.54
N MET A 62 -46.34 -14.84 1.15
CA MET A 62 -46.21 -14.97 2.61
C MET A 62 -46.48 -13.67 3.36
N THR A 63 -46.07 -12.51 2.85
CA THR A 63 -46.28 -11.22 3.56
C THR A 63 -47.77 -10.89 3.68
N PRO A 64 -48.61 -10.94 2.62
CA PRO A 64 -50.06 -10.74 2.76
C PRO A 64 -50.73 -11.76 3.67
N LEU A 65 -50.41 -13.06 3.52
CA LEU A 65 -51.04 -14.15 4.27
C LEU A 65 -50.73 -14.08 5.78
N LEU A 66 -49.46 -13.86 6.14
CA LEU A 66 -49.05 -13.75 7.54
C LEU A 66 -49.55 -12.45 8.17
N THR A 67 -49.55 -11.34 7.43
CA THR A 67 -50.10 -10.06 7.89
C THR A 67 -51.61 -10.18 8.14
N ALA A 68 -52.39 -10.72 7.20
CA ALA A 68 -53.82 -10.91 7.39
C ALA A 68 -54.14 -11.84 8.57
N LYS A 69 -53.34 -12.90 8.80
CA LYS A 69 -53.56 -13.83 9.92
C LYS A 69 -53.19 -13.25 11.29
N LEU A 70 -52.13 -12.43 11.37
CA LEU A 70 -51.57 -11.94 12.64
C LEU A 70 -52.00 -10.50 12.96
N ALA A 71 -51.93 -9.58 11.98
CA ALA A 71 -52.36 -8.19 12.13
C ALA A 71 -53.88 -8.02 11.92
N GLY A 72 -54.53 -8.93 11.20
CA GLY A 72 -56.00 -8.95 11.02
C GLY A 72 -56.80 -9.08 12.33
N GLN A 73 -56.16 -9.47 13.43
CA GLN A 73 -56.75 -9.48 14.77
C GLN A 73 -56.82 -8.07 15.41
N TYR A 74 -56.10 -7.10 14.84
CA TYR A 74 -55.94 -5.74 15.38
C TYR A 74 -56.59 -4.67 14.48
N VAL A 75 -56.51 -4.84 13.16
CA VAL A 75 -57.03 -3.90 12.14
C VAL A 75 -57.52 -4.74 10.95
N ALA A 76 -58.54 -4.29 10.22
CA ALA A 76 -58.92 -4.91 8.95
C ALA A 76 -57.76 -4.80 7.93
N VAL A 77 -57.44 -5.90 7.26
CA VAL A 77 -56.32 -6.01 6.30
C VAL A 77 -56.85 -6.40 4.93
N ASP A 78 -56.60 -5.59 3.90
CA ASP A 78 -56.82 -6.00 2.51
C ASP A 78 -55.69 -6.93 2.05
N ALA A 79 -55.90 -8.24 2.24
CA ALA A 79 -54.95 -9.27 1.80
C ALA A 79 -54.78 -9.33 0.27
N ILE A 80 -55.80 -8.96 -0.51
CA ILE A 80 -55.76 -9.02 -1.97
C ILE A 80 -55.02 -7.79 -2.50
N GLY A 81 -55.30 -6.60 -1.95
CA GLY A 81 -54.53 -5.38 -2.18
C GLY A 81 -53.05 -5.56 -1.82
N LEU A 82 -52.74 -6.11 -0.65
CA LEU A 82 -51.36 -6.42 -0.24
C LEU A 82 -50.65 -7.35 -1.24
N LEU A 83 -51.34 -8.40 -1.73
CA LEU A 83 -50.79 -9.32 -2.74
C LEU A 83 -50.48 -8.59 -4.06
N MET A 84 -51.43 -7.80 -4.57
CA MET A 84 -51.26 -7.05 -5.82
C MET A 84 -50.16 -5.99 -5.72
N SER A 85 -50.12 -5.21 -4.63
CA SER A 85 -49.03 -4.25 -4.39
C SER A 85 -47.68 -4.95 -4.23
N THR A 86 -47.60 -6.11 -3.57
CA THR A 86 -46.33 -6.83 -3.43
C THR A 86 -45.85 -7.38 -4.78
N LEU A 87 -46.76 -7.90 -5.63
CA LEU A 87 -46.44 -8.27 -7.01
C LEU A 87 -45.87 -7.07 -7.80
N GLN A 88 -46.52 -5.91 -7.73
CA GLN A 88 -46.14 -4.72 -8.48
C GLN A 88 -44.86 -4.04 -7.97
N VAL A 89 -44.67 -3.95 -6.65
CA VAL A 89 -43.57 -3.20 -6.01
C VAL A 89 -42.32 -4.07 -5.82
N VAL A 90 -42.47 -5.40 -5.71
CA VAL A 90 -41.34 -6.31 -5.42
C VAL A 90 -41.03 -7.22 -6.61
N LEU A 91 -41.99 -8.02 -7.07
CA LEU A 91 -41.71 -9.04 -8.08
C LEU A 91 -41.36 -8.42 -9.44
N LEU A 92 -42.15 -7.44 -9.90
CA LEU A 92 -41.94 -6.82 -11.21
C LEU A 92 -40.56 -6.13 -11.32
N PRO A 93 -40.10 -5.27 -10.39
CA PRO A 93 -38.77 -4.69 -10.46
C PRO A 93 -37.63 -5.70 -10.38
N VAL A 94 -37.77 -6.77 -9.57
CA VAL A 94 -36.76 -7.83 -9.46
C VAL A 94 -36.64 -8.62 -10.78
N VAL A 95 -37.76 -8.98 -11.41
CA VAL A 95 -37.78 -9.67 -12.71
C VAL A 95 -37.20 -8.78 -13.82
N VAL A 96 -37.56 -7.50 -13.86
CA VAL A 96 -36.99 -6.53 -14.82
C VAL A 96 -35.48 -6.37 -14.60
N GLY A 97 -35.02 -6.20 -13.37
CA GLY A 97 -33.58 -6.09 -13.04
C GLY A 97 -32.79 -7.34 -13.44
N ALA A 98 -33.34 -8.54 -13.17
CA ALA A 98 -32.73 -9.80 -13.58
C ALA A 98 -32.66 -9.94 -15.12
N PHE A 99 -33.73 -9.56 -15.82
CA PHE A 99 -33.77 -9.55 -17.29
C PHE A 99 -32.72 -8.57 -17.86
N MET A 100 -32.63 -7.35 -17.33
CA MET A 100 -31.61 -6.37 -17.73
C MET A 100 -30.18 -6.88 -17.47
N ASN A 101 -29.94 -7.56 -16.35
CA ASN A 101 -28.63 -8.14 -16.03
C ASN A 101 -28.24 -9.28 -17.00
N GLN A 102 -29.21 -10.04 -17.48
CA GLN A 102 -28.96 -11.12 -18.45
C GLN A 102 -28.73 -10.59 -19.87
N TYR A 103 -29.56 -9.65 -20.34
CA TYR A 103 -29.60 -9.25 -21.75
C TYR A 103 -29.02 -7.86 -22.06
N LEU A 104 -28.94 -6.95 -21.09
CA LEU A 104 -28.53 -5.55 -21.27
C LEU A 104 -27.27 -5.18 -20.45
N LYS A 105 -26.30 -6.10 -20.41
CA LYS A 105 -25.06 -6.01 -19.59
C LYS A 105 -24.29 -4.68 -19.73
N GLY A 106 -24.29 -4.05 -20.90
CA GLY A 106 -23.66 -2.75 -21.12
C GLY A 106 -24.33 -1.62 -20.32
N VAL A 107 -25.67 -1.60 -20.29
CA VAL A 107 -26.46 -0.64 -19.49
C VAL A 107 -26.25 -0.91 -18.00
N VAL A 108 -26.31 -2.17 -17.58
CA VAL A 108 -26.10 -2.54 -16.17
C VAL A 108 -24.70 -2.13 -15.69
N LYS A 109 -23.64 -2.39 -16.48
CA LYS A 109 -22.27 -1.97 -16.13
C LYS A 109 -22.14 -0.44 -15.99
N PHE A 110 -22.88 0.35 -16.78
CA PHE A 110 -22.91 1.81 -16.67
C PHE A 110 -23.69 2.28 -15.43
N VAL A 111 -24.82 1.64 -15.11
CA VAL A 111 -25.74 2.10 -14.05
C VAL A 111 -25.35 1.58 -12.66
N SER A 112 -24.77 0.38 -12.54
CA SER A 112 -24.43 -0.26 -11.26
C SER A 112 -23.62 0.60 -10.28
N PRO A 113 -22.61 1.41 -10.67
CA PRO A 113 -21.89 2.28 -9.74
C PRO A 113 -22.77 3.33 -9.05
N PHE A 114 -23.86 3.75 -9.70
CA PHE A 114 -24.78 4.79 -9.21
C PHE A 114 -25.94 4.22 -8.37
N MET A 115 -26.22 2.91 -8.47
CA MET A 115 -27.35 2.29 -7.76
C MET A 115 -27.24 2.31 -6.23
N PRO A 116 -26.07 2.03 -5.59
CA PRO A 116 -25.96 2.10 -4.13
C PRO A 116 -26.27 3.49 -3.52
N PRO A 117 -25.67 4.61 -3.96
CA PRO A 117 -25.99 5.92 -3.40
C PRO A 117 -27.43 6.36 -3.73
N PHE A 118 -27.95 6.00 -4.91
CA PHE A 118 -29.35 6.25 -5.25
C PHE A 118 -30.31 5.50 -4.31
N ALA A 119 -30.09 4.20 -4.08
CA ALA A 119 -30.91 3.40 -3.18
C ALA A 119 -30.89 3.94 -1.74
N VAL A 120 -29.71 4.30 -1.21
CA VAL A 120 -29.58 4.92 0.12
C VAL A 120 -30.36 6.23 0.19
N ALA A 121 -30.27 7.09 -0.83
CA ALA A 121 -31.01 8.34 -0.88
C ALA A 121 -32.53 8.12 -0.90
N THR A 122 -33.03 7.19 -1.73
CA THR A 122 -34.46 6.85 -1.79
C THR A 122 -34.98 6.30 -0.45
N VAL A 123 -34.22 5.41 0.20
CA VAL A 123 -34.58 4.87 1.52
C VAL A 123 -34.61 5.96 2.59
N ALA A 124 -33.61 6.84 2.62
CA ALA A 124 -33.57 7.96 3.56
C ALA A 124 -34.76 8.91 3.37
N ILE A 125 -35.13 9.23 2.12
CA ILE A 125 -36.28 10.06 1.80
C ILE A 125 -37.60 9.39 2.23
N LEU A 126 -37.79 8.10 1.95
CA LEU A 126 -39.04 7.41 2.29
C LEU A 126 -39.22 7.28 3.81
N CYS A 127 -38.17 6.86 4.53
CA CYS A 127 -38.19 6.75 5.99
C CYS A 127 -38.37 8.13 6.63
N GLY A 128 -37.66 9.15 6.15
CA GLY A 128 -37.79 10.53 6.62
C GLY A 128 -39.20 11.09 6.43
N ASN A 129 -39.84 10.82 5.29
CA ASN A 129 -41.22 11.24 5.01
C ASN A 129 -42.22 10.56 5.97
N ALA A 130 -42.14 9.24 6.13
CA ALA A 130 -43.02 8.48 7.04
C ALA A 130 -42.87 8.93 8.52
N ILE A 131 -41.64 9.23 8.95
CA ILE A 131 -41.35 9.78 10.29
C ILE A 131 -41.91 11.21 10.42
N ALA A 132 -41.71 12.07 9.41
CA ALA A 132 -42.21 13.45 9.43
C ALA A 132 -43.74 13.52 9.52
N GLN A 133 -44.45 12.74 8.70
CA GLN A 133 -45.92 12.66 8.70
C GLN A 133 -46.49 12.19 10.05
N SER A 134 -45.74 11.40 10.82
CA SER A 134 -46.18 10.82 12.09
C SER A 134 -45.48 11.40 13.31
N SER A 135 -44.77 12.52 13.13
CA SER A 135 -43.84 13.08 14.12
C SER A 135 -44.49 13.41 15.47
N SER A 136 -45.72 13.94 15.49
CA SER A 136 -46.49 14.20 16.72
C SER A 136 -46.81 12.92 17.50
N ALA A 137 -47.20 11.85 16.82
CA ALA A 137 -47.52 10.57 17.43
C ALA A 137 -46.25 9.81 17.89
N ILE A 138 -45.13 9.98 17.18
CA ILE A 138 -43.80 9.53 17.62
C ILE A 138 -43.36 10.29 18.89
N LEU A 139 -43.63 11.58 19.01
CA LEU A 139 -43.31 12.32 20.24
C LEU A 139 -44.14 11.87 21.46
N MET A 140 -45.38 11.39 21.24
CA MET A 140 -46.26 10.91 22.33
C MET A 140 -46.09 9.43 22.67
N SER A 141 -45.71 8.57 21.72
CA SER A 141 -45.68 7.10 21.90
C SER A 141 -44.39 6.44 21.40
N GLY A 142 -43.45 7.21 20.85
CA GLY A 142 -42.29 6.70 20.11
C GLY A 142 -41.31 5.90 20.97
N GLN A 143 -41.17 6.18 22.26
CA GLN A 143 -40.29 5.38 23.13
C GLN A 143 -40.73 3.90 23.20
N GLN A 144 -42.04 3.65 23.26
CA GLN A 144 -42.62 2.30 23.27
C GLN A 144 -42.50 1.62 21.90
N VAL A 145 -42.65 2.38 20.80
CA VAL A 145 -42.49 1.86 19.42
C VAL A 145 -41.03 1.57 19.08
N VAL A 146 -40.08 2.43 19.51
CA VAL A 146 -38.63 2.20 19.38
C VAL A 146 -38.21 0.98 20.18
N LEU A 147 -38.66 0.84 21.44
CA LEU A 147 -38.40 -0.35 22.25
C LEU A 147 -38.95 -1.61 21.57
N ALA A 148 -40.16 -1.56 21.02
CA ALA A 148 -40.77 -2.67 20.30
C ALA A 148 -39.98 -3.07 19.04
N ALA A 149 -39.54 -2.10 18.23
CA ALA A 149 -38.71 -2.34 17.06
C ALA A 149 -37.35 -2.94 17.43
N VAL A 150 -36.69 -2.39 18.46
CA VAL A 150 -35.41 -2.92 18.97
C VAL A 150 -35.56 -4.36 19.45
N LEU A 151 -36.59 -4.68 20.26
CA LEU A 151 -36.85 -6.05 20.72
C LEU A 151 -37.16 -7.01 19.57
N LEU A 152 -37.93 -6.57 18.56
CA LEU A 152 -38.21 -7.36 17.36
C LEU A 152 -36.89 -7.74 16.65
N HIS A 153 -36.04 -6.77 16.35
CA HIS A 153 -34.78 -7.03 15.63
C HIS A 153 -33.77 -7.83 16.46
N ILE A 154 -33.59 -7.50 17.74
CA ILE A 154 -32.74 -8.30 18.65
C ILE A 154 -33.22 -9.76 18.67
N SER A 155 -34.53 -10.01 18.73
CA SER A 155 -35.05 -11.38 18.65
C SER A 155 -34.74 -12.05 17.31
N GLY A 156 -34.75 -11.30 16.21
CA GLY A 156 -34.40 -11.79 14.88
C GLY A 156 -32.95 -12.24 14.78
N PHE A 157 -32.01 -11.38 15.16
CA PHE A 157 -30.58 -11.73 15.22
C PHE A 157 -30.34 -12.91 16.19
N PHE A 158 -30.89 -12.84 17.40
CA PHE A 158 -30.73 -13.88 18.42
C PHE A 158 -31.22 -15.26 17.94
N PHE A 159 -32.49 -15.36 17.51
CA PHE A 159 -33.03 -16.65 17.06
C PHE A 159 -32.41 -17.13 15.75
N GLY A 160 -32.08 -16.23 14.82
CA GLY A 160 -31.37 -16.59 13.59
C GLY A 160 -30.00 -17.23 13.88
N TYR A 161 -29.24 -16.65 14.81
CA TYR A 161 -27.96 -17.22 15.24
C TYR A 161 -28.14 -18.52 16.04
N VAL A 162 -28.97 -18.52 17.08
CA VAL A 162 -29.12 -19.68 17.97
C VAL A 162 -29.67 -20.89 17.23
N LEU A 163 -30.73 -20.73 16.43
CA LEU A 163 -31.33 -21.85 15.70
C LEU A 163 -30.36 -22.46 14.69
N SER A 164 -29.67 -21.64 13.90
CA SER A 164 -28.67 -22.14 12.94
C SER A 164 -27.52 -22.88 13.64
N ARG A 165 -27.03 -22.36 14.78
CA ARG A 165 -26.01 -23.06 15.60
C ARG A 165 -26.51 -24.36 16.22
N THR A 166 -27.77 -24.44 16.67
CA THR A 166 -28.36 -25.71 17.16
C THR A 166 -28.55 -26.76 16.06
N LEU A 167 -28.64 -26.33 14.80
CA LEU A 167 -28.68 -27.22 13.62
C LEU A 167 -27.28 -27.62 13.12
N GLY A 168 -26.20 -27.23 13.82
CA GLY A 168 -24.83 -27.57 13.45
C GLY A 168 -24.25 -26.76 12.29
N ILE A 169 -24.92 -25.70 11.84
CA ILE A 169 -24.43 -24.81 10.78
C ILE A 169 -23.18 -24.05 11.27
N ASP A 170 -22.18 -23.86 10.39
CA ASP A 170 -20.91 -23.21 10.73
C ASP A 170 -21.09 -21.75 11.20
N VAL A 171 -20.07 -21.20 11.87
CA VAL A 171 -20.17 -19.86 12.48
C VAL A 171 -20.38 -18.74 11.44
N SER A 172 -19.75 -18.81 10.26
CA SER A 172 -19.88 -17.77 9.22
C SER A 172 -21.27 -17.78 8.60
N SER A 173 -21.79 -18.97 8.26
CA SER A 173 -23.16 -19.13 7.76
C SER A 173 -24.22 -18.83 8.84
N SER A 174 -23.96 -19.15 10.11
CA SER A 174 -24.84 -18.77 11.23
C SER A 174 -24.89 -17.26 11.47
N ARG A 175 -23.78 -16.53 11.27
CA ARG A 175 -23.76 -15.06 11.26
C ARG A 175 -24.60 -14.52 10.12
N THR A 176 -24.45 -15.05 8.90
CA THR A 176 -25.31 -14.69 7.76
C THR A 176 -26.79 -14.89 8.07
N ILE A 177 -27.17 -16.06 8.60
CA ILE A 177 -28.58 -16.36 8.95
C ILE A 177 -29.10 -15.42 10.03
N SER A 178 -28.27 -15.09 11.04
CA SER A 178 -28.58 -14.08 12.06
C SER A 178 -28.89 -12.71 11.43
N ILE A 179 -27.99 -12.23 10.55
CA ILE A 179 -28.10 -10.92 9.91
C ILE A 179 -29.32 -10.86 9.00
N GLU A 180 -29.53 -11.89 8.18
CA GLU A 180 -30.65 -11.98 7.23
C GLU A 180 -32.02 -12.09 7.92
N VAL A 181 -32.11 -12.78 9.08
CA VAL A 181 -33.34 -12.85 9.87
C VAL A 181 -33.56 -11.57 10.68
N GLY A 182 -32.50 -10.96 11.21
CA GLY A 182 -32.57 -9.71 11.96
C GLY A 182 -32.91 -8.48 11.11
N MET A 183 -32.35 -8.38 9.90
CA MET A 183 -32.52 -7.22 9.01
C MET A 183 -33.66 -7.43 8.01
N GLN A 184 -34.82 -6.83 8.31
CA GLN A 184 -36.00 -6.89 7.45
C GLN A 184 -36.03 -5.79 6.36
N ASN A 185 -36.81 -6.00 5.31
CA ASN A 185 -37.13 -4.99 4.31
C ASN A 185 -38.22 -4.05 4.83
N SER A 186 -37.86 -3.25 5.84
CA SER A 186 -38.77 -2.35 6.55
C SER A 186 -39.31 -1.21 5.67
N VAL A 187 -38.62 -0.91 4.57
CA VAL A 187 -39.02 0.03 3.51
C VAL A 187 -40.26 -0.48 2.77
N LEU A 188 -40.31 -1.77 2.42
CA LEU A 188 -41.51 -2.41 1.90
C LEU A 188 -42.66 -2.35 2.92
N GLY A 189 -42.35 -2.55 4.21
CA GLY A 189 -43.30 -2.38 5.30
C GLY A 189 -43.95 -0.98 5.32
N VAL A 190 -43.16 0.09 5.14
CA VAL A 190 -43.68 1.47 5.04
C VAL A 190 -44.63 1.62 3.84
N VAL A 191 -44.27 1.11 2.66
CA VAL A 191 -45.12 1.21 1.46
C VAL A 191 -46.44 0.46 1.66
N LEU A 192 -46.39 -0.78 2.15
CA LEU A 192 -47.58 -1.61 2.37
C LEU A 192 -48.47 -1.05 3.49
N ALA A 193 -47.88 -0.51 4.56
CA ALA A 193 -48.62 0.15 5.64
C ALA A 193 -49.42 1.35 5.13
N THR A 194 -48.76 2.25 4.38
CA THR A 194 -49.38 3.48 3.86
C THR A 194 -50.45 3.21 2.80
N GLN A 195 -50.34 2.12 2.04
CA GLN A 195 -51.31 1.77 0.99
C GLN A 195 -52.53 0.99 1.49
N HIS A 196 -52.35 0.07 2.45
CA HIS A 196 -53.37 -0.97 2.78
C HIS A 196 -53.95 -0.89 4.18
N PHE A 197 -53.50 0.05 5.01
CA PHE A 197 -54.04 0.28 6.35
C PHE A 197 -54.60 1.69 6.47
N GLY A 198 -55.86 1.81 6.88
CA GLY A 198 -56.57 3.09 6.96
C GLY A 198 -56.04 4.08 8.01
N ASN A 199 -55.04 3.70 8.82
CA ASN A 199 -54.42 4.59 9.80
C ASN A 199 -52.91 4.76 9.46
N PRO A 200 -52.44 5.99 9.17
CA PRO A 200 -51.05 6.25 8.76
C PRO A 200 -50.03 5.89 9.86
N LEU A 201 -50.44 5.86 11.13
CA LEU A 201 -49.57 5.47 12.25
C LEU A 201 -49.07 4.02 12.14
N THR A 202 -49.72 3.18 11.31
CA THR A 202 -49.27 1.82 11.00
C THR A 202 -47.91 1.80 10.28
N ALA A 203 -47.53 2.88 9.59
CA ALA A 203 -46.22 2.99 8.93
C ALA A 203 -45.07 3.31 9.92
N VAL A 204 -45.37 3.81 11.12
CA VAL A 204 -44.36 4.26 12.09
C VAL A 204 -43.41 3.15 12.55
N PRO A 205 -43.89 1.96 12.98
CA PRO A 205 -42.99 0.87 13.38
C PRO A 205 -42.09 0.43 12.22
N CYS A 206 -42.57 0.52 10.97
CA CYS A 206 -41.79 0.22 9.78
C CYS A 206 -40.66 1.23 9.54
N ALA A 207 -40.94 2.53 9.66
CA ALA A 207 -39.92 3.57 9.48
C ALA A 207 -38.87 3.56 10.61
N VAL A 208 -39.30 3.34 11.85
CA VAL A 208 -38.41 3.21 13.02
C VAL A 208 -37.53 1.95 12.89
N SER A 209 -38.12 0.83 12.45
CA SER A 209 -37.41 -0.43 12.18
C SER A 209 -36.23 -0.25 11.21
N SER A 210 -36.39 0.52 10.13
CA SER A 210 -35.32 0.84 9.17
C SER A 210 -34.07 1.48 9.79
N VAL A 211 -34.24 2.20 10.91
CA VAL A 211 -33.12 2.78 11.66
C VAL A 211 -32.56 1.76 12.66
N CYS A 212 -33.44 1.11 13.43
CA CYS A 212 -33.05 0.15 14.47
C CYS A 212 -32.23 -1.02 13.93
N HIS A 213 -32.68 -1.69 12.85
CA HIS A 213 -31.97 -2.87 12.32
C HIS A 213 -30.59 -2.52 11.73
N SER A 214 -30.40 -1.29 11.26
CA SER A 214 -29.15 -0.80 10.67
C SER A 214 -28.11 -0.51 11.75
N ILE A 215 -28.53 0.11 12.86
CA ILE A 215 -27.66 0.35 14.03
C ILE A 215 -27.27 -0.98 14.69
N LEU A 216 -28.24 -1.87 14.92
CA LEU A 216 -28.01 -3.18 15.54
C LEU A 216 -27.09 -4.07 14.68
N GLY A 217 -27.25 -4.06 13.35
CA GLY A 217 -26.38 -4.79 12.43
C GLY A 217 -24.92 -4.35 12.51
N ASN A 218 -24.66 -3.04 12.63
CA ASN A 218 -23.29 -2.54 12.80
C ASN A 218 -22.68 -2.93 14.16
N ILE A 219 -23.43 -2.82 15.26
CA ILE A 219 -22.95 -3.16 16.62
C ILE A 219 -22.56 -4.64 16.74
N ILE A 220 -23.25 -5.54 16.03
CA ILE A 220 -22.93 -6.98 16.01
C ILE A 220 -21.57 -7.25 15.33
N ASN A 221 -21.18 -6.41 14.36
CA ASN A 221 -19.95 -6.61 13.57
C ASN A 221 -18.69 -6.12 14.28
N GLU A 222 -18.80 -5.11 15.16
CA GLU A 222 -17.66 -4.46 15.83
C GLU A 222 -16.95 -5.35 16.87
N LYS A 223 -17.53 -6.50 17.25
CA LYS A 223 -16.98 -7.43 18.25
C LYS A 223 -16.11 -8.56 17.71
N ASP A 224 -15.88 -8.63 16.40
CA ASP A 224 -15.25 -9.78 15.73
C ASP A 224 -13.86 -9.50 15.13
N ASP A 225 -13.21 -8.39 15.52
CA ASP A 225 -11.87 -8.07 15.04
C ASP A 225 -10.78 -8.98 15.66
N PHE A 226 -10.44 -10.01 14.88
CA PHE A 226 -9.25 -10.86 14.99
C PHE A 226 -9.16 -11.77 16.23
N ASN A 227 -10.09 -12.73 16.32
CA ASN A 227 -10.00 -13.92 17.19
C ASN A 227 -8.86 -14.90 16.81
N GLY A 228 -7.62 -14.42 16.60
CA GLY A 228 -6.44 -15.25 16.33
C GLY A 228 -6.40 -15.92 14.94
N ILE A 229 -7.36 -15.64 14.06
CA ILE A 229 -7.48 -16.23 12.73
C ILE A 229 -6.93 -15.28 11.66
N PHE A 230 -5.89 -15.69 10.94
CA PHE A 230 -5.32 -14.93 9.82
C PHE A 230 -4.59 -15.82 8.80
N SER A 231 -4.39 -15.26 7.60
CA SER A 231 -3.43 -15.76 6.62
C SER A 231 -2.34 -14.72 6.39
N LEU A 232 -1.10 -15.15 6.25
CA LEU A 232 0.05 -14.31 5.89
C LEU A 232 0.65 -14.87 4.60
N CYS A 233 0.86 -14.07 3.57
CA CYS A 233 1.53 -14.50 2.34
C CYS A 233 2.58 -13.51 1.87
N PHE A 234 3.65 -14.03 1.27
CA PHE A 234 4.75 -13.27 0.69
C PHE A 234 5.59 -14.13 -0.25
N TRP A 235 6.33 -13.48 -1.12
CA TRP A 235 7.41 -14.11 -1.88
C TRP A 235 8.72 -14.05 -1.11
N LEU A 236 9.40 -15.19 -1.02
CA LEU A 236 10.69 -15.42 -0.38
C LEU A 236 11.75 -15.64 -1.47
N TYR A 237 12.89 -14.96 -1.38
CA TYR A 237 14.10 -15.27 -2.14
C TYR A 237 15.25 -15.57 -1.18
N TYR A 238 15.86 -16.75 -1.34
CA TYR A 238 16.91 -17.22 -0.45
C TYR A 238 18.25 -17.45 -1.19
N PRO A 239 19.27 -16.59 -0.98
CA PRO A 239 20.54 -16.62 -1.73
C PRO A 239 21.59 -17.60 -1.18
N HIS A 240 21.55 -17.93 0.10
CA HIS A 240 22.58 -18.69 0.83
C HIS A 240 22.04 -20.02 1.38
N PRO A 241 22.88 -21.01 1.75
CA PRO A 241 22.43 -22.33 2.19
C PRO A 241 22.34 -22.54 3.70
N PHE A 242 22.42 -21.48 4.51
CA PHE A 242 22.49 -21.57 5.97
C PHE A 242 21.09 -21.71 6.61
N PRO A 243 20.98 -22.18 7.87
CA PRO A 243 19.73 -22.04 8.63
C PRO A 243 19.51 -20.57 8.99
N SER A 244 18.25 -20.12 9.00
CA SER A 244 17.91 -18.73 9.39
C SER A 244 16.45 -18.60 9.83
N THR A 245 16.18 -17.80 10.85
CA THR A 245 14.80 -17.42 11.20
C THR A 245 14.33 -16.34 10.22
N ILE A 246 13.12 -16.48 9.69
CA ILE A 246 12.54 -15.54 8.72
C ILE A 246 11.66 -14.52 9.45
N LEU A 247 10.82 -15.02 10.36
CA LEU A 247 9.88 -14.24 11.15
C LEU A 247 9.98 -14.67 12.61
N HIS A 248 10.16 -13.70 13.50
CA HIS A 248 10.06 -13.86 14.95
C HIS A 248 8.67 -13.44 15.43
N GLN A 249 8.18 -14.09 16.49
CA GLN A 249 7.03 -13.64 17.26
C GLN A 249 7.48 -13.02 18.59
N HIS A 250 6.90 -11.87 18.93
CA HIS A 250 7.16 -11.11 20.16
C HIS A 250 5.85 -10.88 20.93
N THR A 251 5.85 -11.15 22.23
CA THR A 251 4.72 -10.87 23.14
C THR A 251 5.07 -9.66 24.00
N SER A 252 4.08 -8.91 24.50
CA SER A 252 4.31 -7.67 25.29
C SER A 252 5.19 -7.84 26.54
N ASP A 253 5.21 -9.04 27.13
CA ASP A 253 5.72 -9.25 28.50
C ASP A 253 7.04 -10.03 28.55
N ILE A 254 7.57 -10.45 27.39
CA ILE A 254 8.71 -11.36 27.27
C ILE A 254 9.75 -10.77 26.31
N THR A 255 10.99 -10.62 26.78
CA THR A 255 12.12 -10.08 26.01
C THR A 255 12.80 -11.09 25.06
N SER A 256 12.46 -12.38 25.15
CA SER A 256 12.98 -13.41 24.25
C SER A 256 12.08 -13.58 23.03
N ALA A 257 12.58 -13.17 21.86
CA ALA A 257 11.97 -13.49 20.58
C ALA A 257 11.99 -15.01 20.32
N THR A 258 10.89 -15.58 19.86
CA THR A 258 10.81 -16.98 19.41
C THR A 258 10.54 -17.04 17.90
N PRO A 259 10.96 -18.10 17.18
CA PRO A 259 10.64 -18.21 15.77
C PRO A 259 9.13 -18.41 15.56
N PHE A 260 8.60 -17.77 14.53
CA PHE A 260 7.29 -18.07 13.94
C PHE A 260 7.46 -18.84 12.64
N LEU A 261 8.42 -18.44 11.79
CA LEU A 261 8.82 -19.15 10.59
C LEU A 261 10.34 -19.20 10.49
N GLU A 262 10.89 -20.40 10.34
CA GLU A 262 12.33 -20.66 10.27
C GLU A 262 12.66 -21.56 9.08
N LEU A 263 13.85 -21.38 8.50
CA LEU A 263 14.47 -22.36 7.62
C LEU A 263 15.51 -23.16 8.42
N ASN A 264 15.28 -24.46 8.60
CA ASN A 264 16.13 -25.30 9.44
C ASN A 264 17.43 -25.75 8.72
N VAL A 265 18.30 -26.48 9.44
CA VAL A 265 19.56 -27.03 8.90
C VAL A 265 19.36 -27.98 7.70
N ASN A 266 18.21 -28.65 7.64
CA ASN A 266 17.80 -29.51 6.52
C ASN A 266 17.18 -28.73 5.34
N LYS A 267 17.14 -27.39 5.43
CA LYS A 267 16.53 -26.46 4.45
C LYS A 267 15.02 -26.66 4.28
N GLU A 268 14.37 -27.21 5.30
CA GLU A 268 12.91 -27.26 5.40
C GLU A 268 12.41 -25.96 6.03
N LEU A 269 11.30 -25.42 5.53
CA LEU A 269 10.59 -24.36 6.24
C LEU A 269 9.77 -24.98 7.37
N VAL A 270 9.89 -24.42 8.56
CA VAL A 270 9.19 -24.83 9.77
C VAL A 270 8.35 -23.66 10.28
N LEU A 271 7.04 -23.86 10.31
CA LEU A 271 6.04 -22.94 10.85
C LEU A 271 5.70 -23.36 12.28
N TYR A 272 6.00 -22.48 13.23
CA TYR A 272 5.81 -22.69 14.67
C TYR A 272 4.45 -22.17 15.15
N PRO A 273 3.84 -22.81 16.16
CA PRO A 273 2.57 -22.38 16.69
C PRO A 273 2.69 -21.06 17.45
N ILE A 274 1.61 -20.28 17.42
CA ILE A 274 1.50 -19.03 18.16
C ILE A 274 1.21 -19.38 19.62
N ARG A 275 2.24 -19.32 20.48
CA ARG A 275 2.14 -19.62 21.92
C ARG A 275 2.96 -18.59 22.71
N ALA A 276 2.41 -18.12 23.82
CA ALA A 276 3.19 -17.44 24.87
C ALA A 276 4.01 -18.51 25.63
N VAL A 277 5.20 -18.83 25.13
CA VAL A 277 6.05 -19.89 25.70
C VAL A 277 6.71 -19.41 26.99
N PRO A 278 6.51 -20.09 28.15
CA PRO A 278 7.30 -19.83 29.35
C PRO A 278 8.76 -20.27 29.14
N GLN A 279 9.71 -19.54 29.72
CA GLN A 279 11.14 -19.85 29.57
C GLN A 279 11.46 -21.30 29.98
N GLY A 280 12.16 -22.04 29.09
CA GLY A 280 12.74 -23.35 29.39
C GLY A 280 12.10 -24.58 28.74
N ALA A 281 10.99 -24.45 28.00
CA ALA A 281 10.34 -25.60 27.34
C ALA A 281 10.92 -25.88 25.93
N THR A 282 11.47 -27.08 25.70
CA THR A 282 11.90 -27.56 24.38
C THR A 282 10.71 -28.06 23.56
N VAL A 283 10.34 -27.32 22.50
CA VAL A 283 9.25 -27.67 21.59
C VAL A 283 9.76 -28.60 20.48
N THR A 284 9.25 -29.83 20.40
CA THR A 284 9.73 -30.83 19.42
C THR A 284 8.70 -31.39 18.44
N ASN A 285 7.39 -31.39 18.73
CA ASN A 285 6.41 -32.19 17.96
C ASN A 285 5.27 -31.41 17.25
N ASP A 286 4.87 -30.21 17.71
CA ASP A 286 3.71 -29.47 17.16
C ASP A 286 4.12 -28.42 16.10
N VAL A 287 4.75 -28.80 14.98
CA VAL A 287 5.18 -27.84 13.93
C VAL A 287 4.83 -28.29 12.51
N ALA A 288 4.36 -27.36 11.67
CA ALA A 288 4.07 -27.61 10.27
C ALA A 288 5.34 -27.37 9.44
N ARG A 289 5.84 -28.39 8.74
CA ARG A 289 7.10 -28.31 7.95
C ARG A 289 6.94 -28.66 6.48
N THR A 290 7.81 -28.15 5.61
CA THR A 290 7.93 -28.65 4.23
C THR A 290 8.47 -30.09 4.21
N LYS A 291 8.04 -30.88 3.21
CA LYS A 291 8.60 -32.22 2.94
C LYS A 291 9.82 -32.21 2.00
N ASN A 292 10.06 -31.08 1.33
CA ASN A 292 11.11 -30.88 0.35
C ASN A 292 11.98 -29.68 0.76
N GLU A 293 13.25 -29.68 0.33
CA GLU A 293 14.14 -28.52 0.46
C GLU A 293 13.58 -27.29 -0.28
N VAL A 294 13.75 -26.10 0.29
CA VAL A 294 13.46 -24.84 -0.41
C VAL A 294 14.54 -24.55 -1.46
N PRO A 295 14.17 -24.22 -2.71
CA PRO A 295 15.15 -23.96 -3.76
C PRO A 295 15.88 -22.63 -3.57
N PHE A 296 17.21 -22.67 -3.58
CA PHE A 296 18.06 -21.48 -3.53
C PHE A 296 18.05 -20.68 -4.83
N ASN A 297 18.32 -19.38 -4.72
CA ASN A 297 18.43 -18.43 -5.82
C ASN A 297 17.21 -18.39 -6.77
N LYS A 298 16.04 -18.70 -6.21
CA LYS A 298 14.74 -18.64 -6.88
C LYS A 298 13.71 -18.01 -5.95
N TRP A 299 12.72 -17.35 -6.55
CA TRP A 299 11.54 -16.87 -5.84
C TRP A 299 10.60 -18.03 -5.51
N VAL A 300 10.13 -18.08 -4.27
CA VAL A 300 9.17 -19.07 -3.75
C VAL A 300 8.06 -18.34 -3.02
N HIS A 301 6.80 -18.61 -3.35
CA HIS A 301 5.68 -17.99 -2.66
C HIS A 301 5.33 -18.80 -1.40
N ILE A 302 5.40 -18.17 -0.24
CA ILE A 302 5.07 -18.74 1.06
C ILE A 302 3.71 -18.21 1.53
N GLY A 303 2.88 -19.10 2.06
CA GLY A 303 1.65 -18.74 2.75
C GLY A 303 1.53 -19.48 4.08
N CYS A 304 1.18 -18.77 5.14
CA CYS A 304 0.92 -19.33 6.46
C CYS A 304 -0.55 -19.06 6.81
N GLU A 305 -1.36 -20.11 6.95
CA GLU A 305 -2.76 -20.03 7.38
C GLU A 305 -2.85 -20.46 8.84
N VAL A 306 -3.41 -19.61 9.69
CA VAL A 306 -3.55 -19.83 11.14
C VAL A 306 -5.03 -19.75 11.52
N THR A 307 -5.55 -20.85 12.06
CA THR A 307 -6.90 -20.97 12.61
C THR A 307 -6.87 -21.36 14.08
N THR A 308 -8.05 -21.46 14.71
CA THR A 308 -8.20 -21.98 16.08
C THR A 308 -7.81 -23.46 16.22
N ASP A 309 -7.89 -24.23 15.13
CA ASP A 309 -7.86 -25.71 15.16
C ASP A 309 -6.62 -26.29 14.44
N PHE A 310 -6.09 -25.56 13.45
CA PHE A 310 -4.95 -25.96 12.62
C PHE A 310 -4.11 -24.78 12.13
N MET A 311 -2.85 -25.08 11.83
CA MET A 311 -1.93 -24.22 11.08
C MET A 311 -1.45 -24.95 9.83
N ARG A 312 -1.46 -24.25 8.69
CA ARG A 312 -1.00 -24.78 7.39
C ARG A 312 0.09 -23.89 6.80
N LEU A 313 1.10 -24.55 6.27
CA LEU A 313 2.14 -23.95 5.46
C LEU A 313 1.89 -24.27 3.99
N TYR A 314 1.87 -23.24 3.16
CA TYR A 314 1.73 -23.28 1.71
C TYR A 314 3.04 -22.87 1.05
N MET A 315 3.43 -23.59 -0.01
CA MET A 315 4.54 -23.25 -0.89
C MET A 315 4.05 -23.28 -2.33
N ASN A 316 4.22 -22.19 -3.07
CA ASN A 316 3.76 -22.03 -4.46
C ASN A 316 2.27 -22.42 -4.65
N GLY A 317 1.43 -22.04 -3.67
CA GLY A 317 -0.02 -22.30 -3.67
C GLY A 317 -0.44 -23.72 -3.26
N VAL A 318 0.49 -24.62 -2.92
CA VAL A 318 0.23 -26.01 -2.49
C VAL A 318 0.50 -26.16 -0.99
N ILE A 319 -0.37 -26.87 -0.27
CA ILE A 319 -0.13 -27.21 1.15
C ILE A 319 1.06 -28.16 1.24
N VAL A 320 2.08 -27.77 1.98
CA VAL A 320 3.33 -28.53 2.17
C VAL A 320 3.48 -29.08 3.58
N GLY A 321 2.84 -28.45 4.57
CA GLY A 321 2.77 -28.90 5.95
C GLY A 321 1.46 -28.47 6.61
N GLU A 322 0.92 -29.31 7.49
CA GLU A 322 -0.28 -29.05 8.28
C GLU A 322 -0.09 -29.61 9.68
N THR A 323 -0.53 -28.88 10.71
CA THR A 323 -0.45 -29.31 12.10
C THR A 323 -1.68 -28.80 12.85
N ARG A 324 -2.25 -29.65 13.71
CA ARG A 324 -3.38 -29.26 14.57
C ARG A 324 -2.86 -28.45 15.74
N VAL A 325 -3.55 -27.38 16.09
CA VAL A 325 -3.17 -26.49 17.19
C VAL A 325 -4.32 -26.44 18.17
N THR A 326 -4.10 -26.95 19.38
CA THR A 326 -4.97 -26.69 20.52
C THR A 326 -4.63 -25.31 21.08
N CYS A 327 -5.23 -24.27 20.49
CA CYS A 327 -4.93 -22.90 20.83
C CYS A 327 -5.64 -22.48 22.13
N THR A 328 -5.05 -22.79 23.29
CA THR A 328 -5.42 -22.16 24.57
C THR A 328 -4.79 -20.76 24.65
N ALA A 329 -5.14 -19.88 23.71
CA ALA A 329 -4.75 -18.49 23.72
C ALA A 329 -5.58 -17.76 24.78
N ASP A 330 -4.94 -17.41 25.91
CA ASP A 330 -5.51 -16.52 26.91
C ASP A 330 -5.73 -15.15 26.24
N SER A 331 -6.99 -14.74 26.11
CA SER A 331 -7.52 -13.96 24.97
C SER A 331 -7.25 -12.44 25.02
N LEU A 332 -6.12 -12.03 25.61
CA LEU A 332 -5.86 -10.64 26.01
C LEU A 332 -4.49 -10.08 25.61
N ARG A 333 -3.60 -10.84 24.93
CA ARG A 333 -2.23 -10.38 24.62
C ARG A 333 -2.03 -10.12 23.11
N LYS A 334 -1.47 -8.95 22.79
CA LYS A 334 -1.03 -8.60 21.43
C LYS A 334 0.28 -9.31 21.11
N ILE A 335 0.37 -9.90 19.92
CA ILE A 335 1.55 -10.60 19.41
C ILE A 335 2.01 -9.87 18.14
N TYR A 336 3.31 -9.59 18.06
CA TYR A 336 3.94 -8.90 16.94
C TYR A 336 4.78 -9.88 16.14
N LEU A 337 4.62 -9.91 14.82
CA LEU A 337 5.51 -10.62 13.91
C LEU A 337 6.56 -9.64 13.36
N ILE A 338 7.84 -9.97 13.53
CA ILE A 338 8.98 -9.12 13.19
C ILE A 338 9.91 -9.90 12.28
N GLY A 339 10.29 -9.33 11.13
CA GLY A 339 11.29 -9.93 10.25
C GLY A 339 12.68 -9.97 10.90
N ALA A 340 13.49 -10.97 10.58
CA ALA A 340 14.86 -11.03 11.09
C ALA A 340 15.70 -9.82 10.63
N ASN A 341 16.45 -9.23 11.57
CA ASN A 341 17.30 -8.06 11.34
C ASN A 341 18.71 -8.41 10.79
N GLU A 342 18.89 -9.63 10.28
CA GLU A 342 20.16 -10.04 9.68
C GLU A 342 20.34 -9.36 8.31
N TYR A 343 21.23 -8.38 8.28
CA TYR A 343 21.64 -7.71 7.05
C TYR A 343 22.21 -8.75 6.07
N ASP A 344 21.59 -8.83 4.90
CA ASP A 344 21.99 -9.58 3.69
C ASP A 344 21.66 -11.10 3.60
N SER A 345 20.88 -11.69 4.51
CA SER A 345 20.55 -13.14 4.42
C SER A 345 19.26 -13.50 3.66
N ILE A 346 18.19 -12.68 3.67
CA ILE A 346 16.87 -13.02 3.10
C ILE A 346 16.20 -11.81 2.42
N TYR A 347 15.46 -12.03 1.33
CA TYR A 347 14.59 -11.00 0.72
C TYR A 347 13.12 -11.44 0.70
N LEU A 348 12.24 -10.52 1.10
CA LEU A 348 10.78 -10.67 1.09
C LEU A 348 10.15 -9.68 0.10
N HIS A 349 9.10 -10.11 -0.61
CA HIS A 349 8.34 -9.27 -1.54
C HIS A 349 6.83 -9.53 -1.44
N GLY A 350 6.01 -8.48 -1.52
CA GLY A 350 4.56 -8.60 -1.49
C GLY A 350 4.01 -9.19 -0.18
N VAL A 351 4.47 -8.69 0.98
CA VAL A 351 3.99 -9.16 2.29
C VAL A 351 2.58 -8.63 2.54
N GLU A 352 1.59 -9.53 2.54
CA GLU A 352 0.18 -9.22 2.81
C GLU A 352 -0.37 -10.09 3.95
N ILE A 353 -1.10 -9.46 4.89
CA ILE A 353 -1.90 -10.15 5.91
C ILE A 353 -3.35 -10.12 5.47
N LEU A 354 -3.97 -11.30 5.38
CA LEU A 354 -5.26 -11.52 4.77
C LEU A 354 -6.23 -12.17 5.77
N PRO A 355 -7.52 -11.79 5.76
CA PRO A 355 -8.57 -12.61 6.38
C PRO A 355 -8.74 -13.92 5.58
N ILE A 356 -9.00 -15.05 6.28
CA ILE A 356 -8.97 -16.40 5.69
C ILE A 356 -9.89 -16.62 4.47
N MET A 357 -10.93 -15.80 4.28
CA MET A 357 -11.77 -15.87 3.08
C MET A 357 -11.02 -15.58 1.77
N SER A 358 -9.82 -14.99 1.85
CA SER A 358 -8.94 -14.68 0.73
C SER A 358 -8.02 -15.88 0.42
N SER A 359 -8.24 -16.56 -0.71
CA SER A 359 -7.42 -17.73 -1.06
C SER A 359 -5.95 -17.35 -1.31
N ILE A 360 -5.03 -17.93 -0.54
CA ILE A 360 -3.56 -17.81 -0.73
C ILE A 360 -3.14 -18.13 -2.17
N LYS A 361 -3.89 -18.99 -2.89
CA LYS A 361 -3.67 -19.30 -4.31
C LYS A 361 -3.92 -18.13 -5.26
N TYR A 362 -4.75 -17.17 -4.90
CA TYR A 362 -4.98 -15.95 -5.69
C TYR A 362 -3.76 -15.02 -5.60
N PHE A 363 -3.24 -14.81 -4.40
CA PHE A 363 -2.08 -13.94 -4.14
C PHE A 363 -0.78 -14.53 -4.69
N TYR A 364 -0.68 -15.86 -4.78
CA TYR A 364 0.39 -16.52 -5.54
C TYR A 364 0.49 -16.07 -7.00
N VAL A 365 -0.63 -15.70 -7.65
CA VAL A 365 -0.64 -15.30 -9.07
C VAL A 365 -0.55 -13.77 -9.24
N LYS A 366 -0.89 -13.02 -8.19
CA LYS A 366 -0.89 -11.55 -8.16
C LYS A 366 0.55 -11.02 -8.03
N ASP A 367 0.95 -10.16 -8.96
CA ASP A 367 2.19 -9.38 -8.94
C ASP A 367 3.47 -10.18 -8.57
N PRO A 368 3.86 -11.21 -9.34
CA PRO A 368 5.07 -11.98 -9.07
C PRO A 368 6.34 -11.13 -9.19
N PRO A 369 7.34 -11.35 -8.32
CA PRO A 369 8.63 -10.66 -8.39
C PRO A 369 9.42 -11.09 -9.63
N VAL A 370 10.40 -10.25 -9.98
CA VAL A 370 11.24 -10.44 -11.18
C VAL A 370 12.67 -10.86 -10.84
N GLN A 371 13.32 -11.51 -11.79
CA GLN A 371 14.71 -11.97 -11.74
C GLN A 371 15.39 -11.83 -13.11
N LEU A 372 16.66 -11.41 -13.14
CA LEU A 372 17.46 -11.42 -14.37
C LEU A 372 17.95 -12.82 -14.70
N HIS A 373 18.00 -13.14 -15.99
CA HIS A 373 18.45 -14.42 -16.51
C HIS A 373 19.33 -14.22 -17.75
N PHE A 374 20.52 -14.81 -17.75
CA PHE A 374 21.38 -14.81 -18.93
C PHE A 374 20.96 -15.93 -19.90
N ASP A 375 20.69 -15.59 -21.16
CA ASP A 375 20.35 -16.56 -22.20
C ASP A 375 21.60 -17.12 -22.88
N ALA A 376 22.04 -18.28 -22.41
CA ALA A 376 23.19 -18.99 -22.94
C ALA A 376 23.03 -19.48 -24.40
N THR A 377 21.83 -19.48 -24.97
CA THR A 377 21.60 -19.86 -26.38
C THR A 377 21.81 -18.70 -27.35
N SER A 378 21.81 -17.46 -26.84
CA SER A 378 22.00 -16.25 -27.65
C SER A 378 23.44 -15.94 -28.04
N ALA A 379 24.41 -16.69 -27.50
CA ALA A 379 25.84 -16.42 -27.67
C ALA A 379 26.34 -16.80 -29.07
N THR A 380 26.39 -15.83 -29.98
CA THR A 380 27.03 -15.98 -31.30
C THR A 380 28.54 -15.80 -31.21
N ASP A 381 29.29 -16.45 -32.11
CA ASP A 381 30.72 -16.25 -32.34
C ASP A 381 31.67 -16.65 -31.19
N VAL A 382 31.15 -17.40 -30.20
CA VAL A 382 31.90 -17.95 -29.06
C VAL A 382 32.12 -19.46 -29.22
N GLU A 383 33.38 -19.89 -29.15
CA GLU A 383 33.75 -21.31 -29.13
C GLU A 383 33.57 -21.87 -27.70
N VAL A 384 32.95 -23.05 -27.60
CA VAL A 384 32.66 -23.71 -26.32
C VAL A 384 33.48 -24.99 -26.22
N ASP A 385 34.37 -25.06 -25.24
CA ASP A 385 35.18 -26.25 -24.98
C ASP A 385 34.32 -27.39 -24.40
N GLY A 386 34.82 -28.62 -24.45
CA GLY A 386 34.12 -29.82 -23.95
C GLY A 386 33.85 -29.83 -22.43
N ASP A 387 34.44 -28.91 -21.68
CA ASP A 387 34.19 -28.64 -20.25
C ASP A 387 33.09 -27.59 -20.01
N GLY A 388 32.49 -27.04 -21.07
CA GLY A 388 31.45 -26.00 -21.02
C GLY A 388 31.97 -24.58 -20.82
N VAL A 389 33.30 -24.39 -20.78
CA VAL A 389 33.96 -23.08 -20.69
C VAL A 389 33.97 -22.42 -22.07
N TRP A 390 33.78 -21.11 -22.12
CA TRP A 390 33.91 -20.31 -23.34
C TRP A 390 35.37 -19.96 -23.59
N THR A 391 35.89 -20.31 -24.76
CA THR A 391 37.29 -20.05 -25.10
C THR A 391 37.39 -18.93 -26.12
N VAL A 392 38.11 -17.88 -25.76
CA VAL A 392 38.41 -16.73 -26.63
C VAL A 392 39.87 -16.84 -27.05
N LEU A 393 40.07 -17.27 -28.29
CA LEU A 393 41.39 -17.37 -28.93
C LEU A 393 41.91 -15.96 -29.26
N GLY A 394 42.97 -15.52 -28.57
CA GLY A 394 43.68 -14.30 -28.92
C GLY A 394 44.51 -14.52 -30.19
N GLY A 395 44.08 -13.98 -31.33
CA GLY A 395 44.92 -13.93 -32.52
C GLY A 395 46.06 -12.91 -32.41
N LYS A 396 47.07 -13.04 -33.28
CA LYS A 396 48.09 -11.98 -33.45
C LYS A 396 47.38 -10.67 -33.81
N ALA A 397 47.90 -9.56 -33.27
CA ALA A 397 47.13 -8.33 -33.05
C ALA A 397 46.47 -7.71 -34.30
N PRO A 398 45.31 -7.03 -34.18
CA PRO A 398 44.42 -6.94 -33.01
C PRO A 398 43.07 -7.62 -33.31
N SER A 399 43.01 -8.96 -33.30
CA SER A 399 41.76 -9.68 -33.52
C SER A 399 40.84 -9.63 -32.28
N ARG A 400 40.26 -8.47 -32.02
CA ARG A 400 39.10 -8.35 -31.12
C ARG A 400 37.96 -9.16 -31.75
N ARG A 401 37.37 -10.12 -31.02
CA ARG A 401 36.15 -10.80 -31.47
C ARG A 401 34.93 -10.11 -30.84
N ASN A 402 33.93 -9.83 -31.68
CA ASN A 402 32.58 -9.50 -31.22
C ASN A 402 31.91 -10.76 -30.71
N PHE A 403 31.11 -10.63 -29.65
CA PHE A 403 30.11 -11.62 -29.30
C PHE A 403 28.85 -10.90 -28.80
N SER A 404 27.68 -11.42 -29.19
CA SER A 404 26.38 -10.86 -28.83
C SER A 404 25.76 -11.68 -27.72
N LEU A 405 25.42 -11.05 -26.58
CA LEU A 405 24.83 -11.73 -25.41
C LEU A 405 23.49 -11.11 -25.06
N THR A 406 22.48 -11.95 -24.84
CA THR A 406 21.14 -11.50 -24.45
C THR A 406 20.84 -11.84 -22.99
N VAL A 407 20.33 -10.84 -22.27
CA VAL A 407 19.82 -10.97 -20.90
C VAL A 407 18.30 -10.77 -20.96
N VAL A 408 17.56 -11.59 -20.22
CA VAL A 408 16.09 -11.58 -20.18
C VAL A 408 15.63 -11.34 -18.75
N LEU A 409 14.67 -10.44 -18.56
CA LEU A 409 13.96 -10.25 -17.30
C LEU A 409 12.76 -11.21 -17.27
N LYS A 410 12.75 -12.12 -16.27
CA LYS A 410 11.69 -13.10 -16.08
C LYS A 410 10.97 -12.88 -14.75
N ASP A 411 9.69 -13.24 -14.66
CA ASP A 411 8.99 -13.34 -13.39
C ASP A 411 9.33 -14.65 -12.65
N ALA A 412 8.82 -14.81 -11.43
CA ALA A 412 8.92 -16.04 -10.65
C ALA A 412 8.33 -17.30 -11.36
N PHE A 413 7.51 -17.12 -12.40
CA PHE A 413 6.97 -18.18 -13.25
C PHE A 413 7.80 -18.43 -14.52
N ALA A 414 8.99 -17.83 -14.61
CA ALA A 414 9.91 -17.87 -15.76
C ALA A 414 9.36 -17.27 -17.07
N ARG A 415 8.29 -16.47 -17.02
CA ARG A 415 7.71 -15.73 -18.15
C ARG A 415 8.46 -14.42 -18.36
N SER A 416 8.72 -14.01 -19.60
CA SER A 416 9.35 -12.70 -19.90
C SER A 416 8.47 -11.54 -19.42
N VAL A 417 9.07 -10.54 -18.78
CA VAL A 417 8.37 -9.36 -18.25
C VAL A 417 8.81 -8.11 -18.99
N ASN A 418 7.85 -7.40 -19.60
CA ASN A 418 8.12 -6.11 -20.22
C ASN A 418 8.15 -5.00 -19.15
N LYS A 419 9.31 -4.82 -18.51
CA LYS A 419 9.58 -3.73 -17.58
C LYS A 419 10.89 -3.06 -17.97
N GLU A 420 10.85 -1.74 -18.11
CA GLU A 420 12.04 -0.95 -18.42
C GLU A 420 13.00 -0.98 -17.23
N MET A 421 14.21 -1.49 -17.45
CA MET A 421 15.36 -1.36 -16.55
C MET A 421 16.61 -1.16 -17.38
N GLU A 422 17.58 -0.44 -16.82
CA GLU A 422 18.89 -0.23 -17.42
C GLU A 422 19.90 -1.21 -16.83
N LEU A 423 20.62 -1.93 -17.71
CA LEU A 423 21.58 -2.97 -17.36
C LEU A 423 22.98 -2.58 -17.82
N VAL A 424 23.98 -2.88 -17.00
CA VAL A 424 25.40 -2.84 -17.40
C VAL A 424 25.98 -4.26 -17.39
N ALA A 425 27.00 -4.46 -18.22
CA ALA A 425 27.84 -5.65 -18.16
C ALA A 425 29.23 -5.26 -17.63
N THR A 426 29.80 -6.12 -16.78
CA THR A 426 31.10 -5.91 -16.13
C THR A 426 31.90 -7.21 -16.18
N LEU A 427 33.22 -7.13 -16.34
CA LEU A 427 34.08 -8.32 -16.29
C LEU A 427 34.54 -8.59 -14.85
N THR A 428 34.37 -9.83 -14.39
CA THR A 428 34.76 -10.29 -13.06
C THR A 428 35.57 -11.58 -13.12
N TYR A 429 36.39 -11.84 -12.12
CA TYR A 429 37.04 -13.15 -11.94
C TYR A 429 36.02 -14.19 -11.47
N ALA A 430 36.09 -15.41 -12.01
CA ALA A 430 35.09 -16.45 -11.79
C ALA A 430 35.20 -17.18 -10.44
N ASP A 431 36.33 -17.03 -9.75
CA ASP A 431 36.68 -17.67 -8.48
C ASP A 431 36.27 -16.84 -7.26
N ASN A 432 36.49 -15.52 -7.28
CA ASN A 432 36.23 -14.60 -6.17
C ASN A 432 35.21 -13.49 -6.48
N GLY A 433 34.74 -13.38 -7.73
CA GLY A 433 33.77 -12.37 -8.15
C GLY A 433 34.28 -10.92 -8.16
N ALA A 434 35.57 -10.69 -7.91
CA ALA A 434 36.17 -9.37 -7.93
C ALA A 434 36.17 -8.80 -9.36
N HIS A 435 36.06 -7.47 -9.48
CA HIS A 435 36.15 -6.80 -10.78
C HIS A 435 37.54 -6.99 -11.39
N VAL A 436 37.60 -7.17 -12.71
CA VAL A 436 38.87 -7.14 -13.44
C VAL A 436 39.27 -5.68 -13.60
N GLU A 437 40.27 -5.26 -12.83
CA GLU A 437 40.76 -3.88 -12.84
C GLU A 437 41.69 -3.60 -14.03
N LYS A 438 41.81 -2.31 -14.36
CA LYS A 438 42.65 -1.79 -15.45
C LYS A 438 44.11 -1.73 -15.00
N LEU A 439 45.00 -2.43 -15.71
CA LEU A 439 46.44 -2.31 -15.54
C LEU A 439 47.00 -1.34 -16.60
N ASP A 440 47.62 -0.25 -16.13
CA ASP A 440 48.10 0.90 -16.92
C ASP A 440 47.04 1.63 -17.75
N ASN A 441 47.43 2.73 -18.41
CA ASN A 441 46.55 3.70 -19.10
C ASN A 441 45.77 3.16 -20.33
N ALA A 442 45.71 1.85 -20.51
CA ALA A 442 45.03 1.16 -21.61
C ALA A 442 43.48 1.26 -21.59
N GLU A 443 42.89 0.71 -22.64
CA GLU A 443 41.45 0.56 -22.86
C GLU A 443 40.74 -0.28 -21.78
N ALA A 444 39.44 -0.06 -21.56
CA ALA A 444 38.68 -0.81 -20.54
C ALA A 444 38.61 -2.32 -20.87
N PRO A 445 38.61 -3.23 -19.88
CA PRO A 445 38.70 -4.67 -20.11
C PRO A 445 37.45 -5.26 -20.79
N LEU A 446 36.29 -4.60 -20.65
CA LEU A 446 35.06 -4.93 -21.36
C LEU A 446 34.48 -3.66 -22.01
N LEU A 447 34.33 -3.70 -23.33
CA LEU A 447 33.76 -2.63 -24.13
C LEU A 447 32.38 -3.05 -24.66
N THR A 448 31.49 -2.08 -24.80
CA THR A 448 30.23 -2.22 -25.54
C THR A 448 30.29 -1.35 -26.79
N CYS A 449 29.75 -1.86 -27.90
CA CYS A 449 29.62 -1.08 -29.14
C CYS A 449 28.15 -0.70 -29.39
N LYS A 450 27.91 0.58 -29.64
CA LYS A 450 26.61 1.12 -30.08
C LYS A 450 26.85 2.09 -31.22
N ASP A 451 26.10 1.92 -32.31
CA ASP A 451 26.16 2.75 -33.52
C ASP A 451 27.58 2.87 -34.12
N GLY A 452 28.40 1.83 -33.97
CA GLY A 452 29.78 1.77 -34.46
C GLY A 452 30.83 2.38 -33.52
N VAL A 453 30.42 2.99 -32.40
CA VAL A 453 31.32 3.58 -31.41
C VAL A 453 31.46 2.66 -30.21
N GLU A 454 32.71 2.42 -29.80
CA GLU A 454 33.06 1.64 -28.60
C GLU A 454 33.18 2.54 -27.36
N PHE A 455 32.79 2.03 -26.20
CA PHE A 455 32.88 2.66 -24.88
C PHE A 455 33.00 1.58 -23.80
N ALA A 456 33.45 1.91 -22.58
CA ALA A 456 33.49 0.91 -21.52
C ALA A 456 32.06 0.44 -21.19
N SER A 457 31.88 -0.86 -20.99
CA SER A 457 30.55 -1.48 -20.91
C SER A 457 29.68 -1.01 -19.72
N TRP A 458 30.28 -0.27 -18.78
CA TRP A 458 29.63 0.35 -17.64
C TRP A 458 29.32 1.85 -17.82
N ASP A 459 29.93 2.52 -18.82
CA ASP A 459 29.76 3.97 -19.06
C ASP A 459 28.41 4.32 -19.71
N LYS A 460 27.82 3.38 -20.46
CA LYS A 460 26.49 3.53 -21.06
C LYS A 460 25.67 2.25 -20.83
N PRO A 461 24.65 2.28 -19.97
CA PRO A 461 23.79 1.12 -19.77
C PRO A 461 22.94 0.81 -21.02
N THR A 462 22.53 -0.45 -21.13
CA THR A 462 21.62 -0.95 -22.17
C THR A 462 20.23 -1.17 -21.55
N ARG A 463 19.18 -0.61 -22.17
CA ARG A 463 17.79 -0.79 -21.73
C ARG A 463 17.26 -2.17 -22.11
N LEU A 464 16.47 -2.76 -21.22
CA LEU A 464 15.58 -3.87 -21.56
C LEU A 464 14.45 -3.36 -22.48
N ILE A 465 14.36 -3.93 -23.69
CA ILE A 465 13.27 -3.72 -24.64
C ILE A 465 12.43 -5.00 -24.68
N SER A 466 11.14 -4.91 -24.39
CA SER A 466 10.24 -6.08 -24.27
C SER A 466 10.71 -7.13 -23.25
N GLY A 467 11.51 -6.73 -22.25
CA GLY A 467 12.14 -7.65 -21.29
C GLY A 467 13.45 -8.31 -21.75
N HIS A 468 14.01 -7.90 -22.89
CA HIS A 468 15.28 -8.41 -23.43
C HIS A 468 16.31 -7.27 -23.59
N ALA A 469 17.57 -7.51 -23.24
CA ALA A 469 18.69 -6.60 -23.50
C ALA A 469 19.81 -7.38 -24.21
N SER A 470 20.17 -6.94 -25.42
CA SER A 470 21.27 -7.53 -26.19
C SER A 470 22.50 -6.63 -26.12
N PHE A 471 23.61 -7.18 -25.64
CA PHE A 471 24.90 -6.52 -25.52
C PHE A 471 25.83 -6.99 -26.65
N ARG A 472 26.38 -6.06 -27.42
CA ARG A 472 27.52 -6.31 -28.32
C ARG A 472 28.81 -5.97 -27.59
N LEU A 473 29.54 -7.00 -27.19
CA LEU A 473 30.68 -6.87 -26.28
C LEU A 473 32.00 -7.23 -26.96
N TRP A 474 33.06 -6.56 -26.50
CA TRP A 474 34.44 -6.88 -26.82
C TRP A 474 35.25 -6.99 -25.53
N ILE A 475 36.12 -7.99 -25.46
CA ILE A 475 37.13 -8.09 -24.40
C ILE A 475 38.41 -7.45 -24.94
N SER A 476 38.90 -6.41 -24.27
CA SER A 476 40.17 -5.79 -24.64
C SER A 476 41.35 -6.65 -24.13
N LYS A 477 42.58 -6.24 -24.45
CA LYS A 477 43.79 -7.07 -24.35
C LYS A 477 44.14 -7.46 -22.90
N LEU A 478 43.49 -8.50 -22.36
CA LEU A 478 43.83 -9.12 -21.08
C LEU A 478 45.28 -9.63 -21.15
N SER A 479 46.13 -9.04 -20.33
CA SER A 479 47.58 -9.25 -20.35
C SER A 479 47.99 -10.66 -19.93
N SER A 480 49.21 -11.07 -20.27
CA SER A 480 49.82 -12.35 -19.87
C SER A 480 50.15 -12.46 -18.36
N GLN A 481 49.55 -11.61 -17.52
CA GLN A 481 49.64 -11.63 -16.06
C GLN A 481 48.34 -12.15 -15.40
N CYS A 482 47.32 -12.53 -16.18
CA CYS A 482 46.07 -13.06 -15.64
C CYS A 482 46.11 -14.55 -15.23
N ASP A 483 47.25 -15.06 -14.76
CA ASP A 483 47.47 -16.35 -14.05
C ASP A 483 46.56 -17.55 -14.41
N ASN A 484 46.25 -17.76 -15.70
CA ASN A 484 45.28 -18.75 -16.18
C ASN A 484 43.89 -18.71 -15.47
N ARG A 485 43.52 -17.58 -14.86
CA ARG A 485 42.25 -17.45 -14.13
C ARG A 485 41.08 -17.35 -15.10
N LEU A 486 39.96 -17.96 -14.72
CA LEU A 486 38.70 -17.88 -15.47
C LEU A 486 37.98 -16.56 -15.16
N PHE A 487 37.30 -16.01 -16.15
CA PHE A 487 36.50 -14.80 -16.04
C PHE A 487 35.00 -15.08 -16.19
N ARG A 488 34.14 -14.16 -15.79
CA ARG A 488 32.73 -14.13 -16.17
C ARG A 488 32.31 -12.70 -16.49
N ILE A 489 31.33 -12.56 -17.38
CA ILE A 489 30.62 -11.30 -17.58
C ILE A 489 29.44 -11.31 -16.62
N LYS A 490 29.45 -10.36 -15.69
CA LYS A 490 28.36 -10.08 -14.76
C LYS A 490 27.48 -8.98 -15.35
N PHE A 491 26.21 -9.30 -15.54
CA PHE A 491 25.16 -8.35 -15.89
C PHE A 491 24.41 -7.97 -14.62
N ASN A 492 24.16 -6.68 -14.41
CA ASN A 492 23.41 -6.19 -13.25
C ASN A 492 22.66 -4.90 -13.59
N VAL A 493 21.61 -4.62 -12.81
CA VAL A 493 20.87 -3.35 -12.90
C VAL A 493 21.79 -2.19 -12.54
N PHE A 494 21.81 -1.18 -13.41
CA PHE A 494 22.55 0.06 -13.22
C PHE A 494 21.96 0.84 -12.04
N LYS A 495 22.82 1.43 -11.19
CA LYS A 495 22.43 2.29 -10.06
C LYS A 495 21.42 1.73 -9.06
N MET A 496 21.61 0.50 -8.59
CA MET A 496 21.09 0.14 -7.26
C MET A 496 22.18 0.33 -6.21
N GLY A 497 21.97 1.28 -5.28
CA GLY A 497 22.87 1.52 -4.14
C GLY A 497 22.94 0.35 -3.14
N ARG A 498 22.15 -0.71 -3.36
CA ARG A 498 22.14 -1.97 -2.62
C ARG A 498 22.19 -3.13 -3.61
N ARG A 499 23.00 -4.15 -3.36
CA ARG A 499 23.06 -5.34 -4.24
C ARG A 499 21.86 -6.25 -4.00
N TYR A 500 21.29 -6.78 -5.08
CA TYR A 500 20.17 -7.72 -5.05
C TYR A 500 20.52 -8.91 -5.96
N PRO A 501 20.79 -10.12 -5.41
CA PRO A 501 21.26 -11.27 -6.19
C PRO A 501 20.31 -11.69 -7.33
N PHE A 502 19.01 -11.47 -7.18
CA PHE A 502 18.01 -11.72 -8.24
C PHE A 502 18.04 -10.70 -9.39
N LEU A 503 18.73 -9.56 -9.22
CA LEU A 503 18.97 -8.57 -10.27
C LEU A 503 20.42 -8.61 -10.77
N GLU A 504 21.05 -9.78 -10.66
CA GLU A 504 22.35 -10.11 -11.24
C GLU A 504 22.24 -11.38 -12.09
N ALA A 505 22.93 -11.42 -13.23
CA ALA A 505 23.06 -12.59 -14.07
C ALA A 505 24.51 -12.75 -14.54
N PHE A 506 24.96 -13.98 -14.78
CA PHE A 506 26.36 -14.26 -15.12
C PHE A 506 26.44 -15.08 -16.41
N SER A 507 27.43 -14.76 -17.25
CA SER A 507 27.82 -15.62 -18.37
C SER A 507 28.41 -16.95 -17.89
N ARG A 508 28.63 -17.88 -18.83
CA ARG A 508 29.53 -19.02 -18.58
C ARG A 508 30.96 -18.53 -18.29
N PRO A 509 31.80 -19.33 -17.62
CA PRO A 509 33.21 -19.01 -17.44
C PRO A 509 33.91 -18.82 -18.79
N ILE A 510 34.83 -17.86 -18.84
CA ILE A 510 35.59 -17.48 -20.03
C ILE A 510 37.07 -17.75 -19.77
N ARG A 511 37.71 -18.44 -20.72
CA ARG A 511 39.15 -18.74 -20.79
C ARG A 511 39.76 -17.94 -21.94
N CYS A 512 40.76 -17.13 -21.65
CA CYS A 512 41.50 -16.37 -22.66
C CYS A 512 42.81 -17.10 -22.99
N ILE A 513 43.01 -17.45 -24.26
CA ILE A 513 44.20 -18.20 -24.69
C ILE A 513 45.14 -17.27 -25.47
N LEU A 514 46.39 -17.18 -25.00
CA LEU A 514 47.48 -16.51 -25.70
C LEU A 514 48.11 -17.47 -26.72
N PRO A 515 48.42 -17.04 -27.96
CA PRO A 515 49.07 -17.92 -28.94
C PRO A 515 50.55 -18.05 -28.59
N ASN A 516 50.96 -19.25 -28.16
CA ASN A 516 52.37 -19.56 -27.92
C ASN A 516 53.20 -19.25 -29.17
N LEU A 517 54.26 -18.46 -28.98
CA LEU A 517 55.35 -18.35 -29.95
C LEU A 517 56.04 -19.72 -30.05
N VAL A 518 55.71 -20.49 -31.08
CA VAL A 518 56.45 -21.70 -31.44
C VAL A 518 57.92 -21.30 -31.72
N PRO A 519 58.91 -21.81 -30.96
CA PRO A 519 60.31 -21.65 -31.34
C PRO A 519 60.55 -22.52 -32.57
N ASN A 520 60.90 -21.90 -33.69
CA ASN A 520 61.20 -22.63 -34.92
C ASN A 520 62.50 -23.46 -34.71
N PRO A 521 62.54 -24.77 -35.00
CA PRO A 521 63.65 -25.61 -34.58
C PRO A 521 64.86 -25.48 -35.51
N ARG A 522 65.86 -24.68 -35.10
CA ARG A 522 67.28 -24.81 -35.51
C ARG A 522 68.20 -24.05 -34.55
N THR A 523 69.42 -24.58 -34.40
CA THR A 523 70.57 -24.03 -33.64
C THR A 523 70.37 -23.79 -32.13
N SER A 524 70.62 -24.87 -31.38
CA SER A 524 71.47 -24.96 -30.17
C SER A 524 72.39 -23.74 -29.87
N THR A 525 72.74 -23.40 -28.63
CA THR A 525 73.14 -24.25 -27.47
C THR A 525 72.94 -23.53 -26.13
N LEU A 526 72.53 -24.24 -25.06
CA LEU A 526 73.30 -24.41 -23.82
C LEU A 526 72.54 -25.24 -22.77
N ILE A 527 73.29 -25.95 -21.93
CA ILE A 527 72.81 -27.02 -21.05
C ILE A 527 72.73 -26.53 -19.61
N TRP A 528 71.59 -26.70 -18.92
CA TRP A 528 71.64 -26.88 -17.45
C TRP A 528 70.57 -27.78 -16.83
N LYS A 529 71.05 -28.94 -16.40
CA LYS A 529 70.72 -29.79 -15.23
C LYS A 529 69.29 -29.86 -14.66
N ARG A 530 68.76 -31.10 -14.76
CA ARG A 530 67.84 -31.80 -13.83
C ARG A 530 68.05 -31.51 -12.33
N SER A 531 66.96 -31.57 -11.57
CA SER A 531 66.76 -32.45 -10.38
C SER A 531 65.24 -32.65 -10.16
N THR A 532 64.66 -33.75 -10.68
CA THR A 532 64.30 -34.98 -9.94
C THR A 532 63.01 -34.91 -9.11
N SER A 533 61.92 -35.38 -9.71
CA SER A 533 60.81 -36.02 -9.01
C SER A 533 61.17 -37.47 -8.63
N ALA A 534 60.54 -38.00 -7.59
CA ALA A 534 60.51 -39.43 -7.29
C ALA A 534 59.09 -39.86 -6.89
N ILE A 535 58.64 -40.95 -7.49
CA ILE A 535 57.33 -41.61 -7.29
C ILE A 535 57.52 -42.73 -6.27
N HIS A 536 56.50 -43.09 -5.47
CA HIS A 536 56.15 -44.50 -5.22
C HIS A 536 54.76 -44.68 -4.56
N THR A 537 54.28 -45.91 -4.59
CA THR A 537 52.89 -46.37 -4.47
C THR A 537 52.67 -47.33 -3.28
N PHE A 538 51.39 -47.68 -3.03
CA PHE A 538 50.83 -48.85 -2.31
C PHE A 538 50.33 -48.75 -0.83
N ASN A 539 49.10 -49.28 -0.68
CA ASN A 539 48.43 -49.93 0.47
C ASN A 539 48.20 -49.20 1.82
N GLY A 540 47.00 -49.43 2.39
CA GLY A 540 46.67 -49.27 3.82
C GLY A 540 46.79 -50.61 4.60
N PRO A 541 46.13 -50.83 5.76
CA PRO A 541 45.11 -49.98 6.41
C PRO A 541 45.25 -49.84 7.97
N SER A 542 44.27 -49.16 8.58
CA SER A 542 43.66 -49.48 9.90
C SER A 542 44.30 -49.07 11.26
N TRP A 543 43.49 -48.33 12.05
CA TRP A 543 43.16 -48.51 13.50
C TRP A 543 43.80 -47.67 14.65
N LEU A 544 42.86 -47.02 15.39
CA LEU A 544 42.73 -46.79 16.84
C LEU A 544 43.44 -45.65 17.62
N ASN A 545 42.59 -44.99 18.44
CA ASN A 545 42.80 -44.30 19.72
C ASN A 545 43.73 -43.05 19.77
N GLY A 546 43.49 -42.03 20.61
CA GLY A 546 42.35 -41.77 21.51
C GLY A 546 42.77 -40.93 22.74
N GLY A 547 41.86 -40.09 23.27
CA GLY A 547 41.87 -39.66 24.69
C GLY A 547 42.82 -38.53 25.18
N THR A 548 42.28 -37.30 25.21
CA THR A 548 42.13 -36.42 26.41
C THR A 548 43.29 -35.96 27.34
N MET A 549 43.23 -34.64 27.62
CA MET A 549 43.59 -33.85 28.84
C MET A 549 45.03 -33.36 29.12
N GLU A 550 45.19 -32.01 29.05
CA GLU A 550 45.55 -31.04 30.12
C GLU A 550 46.75 -31.26 31.11
N PRO A 551 47.26 -30.22 31.83
CA PRO A 551 47.50 -28.79 31.49
C PRO A 551 48.83 -28.20 32.10
N ILE A 552 48.99 -26.85 32.07
CA ILE A 552 49.84 -25.96 32.95
C ILE A 552 51.33 -25.62 32.61
N ASN A 553 51.56 -24.32 32.39
CA ASN A 553 52.67 -23.36 32.68
C ASN A 553 54.15 -23.78 32.91
N ASN A 554 55.07 -23.09 32.19
CA ASN A 554 56.07 -22.08 32.68
C ASN A 554 57.16 -21.85 31.59
N VAL A 555 57.35 -20.65 30.99
CA VAL A 555 58.05 -19.41 31.45
C VAL A 555 59.59 -19.50 31.51
N VAL A 556 60.27 -18.62 30.73
CA VAL A 556 61.62 -17.94 30.88
C VAL A 556 62.03 -17.45 29.45
N HIS A 557 61.96 -16.15 29.12
CA HIS A 557 63.00 -15.07 29.20
C HIS A 557 64.25 -15.29 28.31
N GLU A 558 64.86 -14.33 27.58
CA GLU A 558 64.89 -12.84 27.53
C GLU A 558 64.74 -12.32 26.05
N SER A 559 64.75 -11.03 25.63
CA SER A 559 65.34 -9.76 26.17
C SER A 559 64.70 -8.45 25.62
N LYS A 560 64.68 -7.41 26.47
CA LYS A 560 64.80 -5.91 26.30
C LYS A 560 64.96 -5.30 24.86
N LEU A 561 64.60 -4.04 24.54
CA LEU A 561 64.46 -2.78 25.31
C LEU A 561 63.67 -1.68 24.51
N THR A 562 63.18 -0.62 25.18
CA THR A 562 62.53 0.59 24.57
C THR A 562 63.23 1.91 24.96
N PRO A 563 62.95 3.03 24.27
CA PRO A 563 62.52 4.30 24.92
C PRO A 563 61.38 5.02 24.16
N LEU A 564 60.32 5.59 24.79
CA LEU A 564 60.21 6.86 25.57
C LEU A 564 60.57 8.14 24.76
N SER A 565 59.87 9.30 24.80
CA SER A 565 58.57 9.74 25.41
C SER A 565 58.32 11.26 25.17
N LYS A 566 57.22 11.84 25.74
CA LYS A 566 56.92 13.27 26.08
C LYS A 566 56.30 14.18 24.99
N ARG A 567 55.41 15.16 25.29
CA ARG A 567 54.61 15.60 26.48
C ARG A 567 53.48 16.54 25.96
N ILE A 568 52.36 16.85 26.64
CA ILE A 568 52.16 17.75 27.82
C ILE A 568 50.75 17.50 28.44
N LYS A 569 50.54 17.82 29.73
CA LYS A 569 49.27 17.76 30.50
C LYS A 569 49.02 19.07 31.28
N LEU A 570 47.74 19.37 31.58
CA LEU A 570 47.14 19.94 32.82
C LEU A 570 45.59 19.87 32.60
N GLY A 571 44.66 19.50 33.49
CA GLY A 571 44.33 19.88 34.88
C GLY A 571 42.85 20.37 34.90
N GLN A 572 41.99 20.20 35.93
CA GLN A 572 42.10 19.45 37.19
C GLN A 572 40.71 19.29 37.91
N ALA A 573 40.44 18.12 38.53
CA ALA A 573 39.55 17.87 39.69
C ALA A 573 37.98 17.89 39.60
N ASN A 574 37.36 16.92 40.30
CA ASN A 574 35.92 16.87 40.69
C ASN A 574 35.68 17.61 42.02
N PRO A 575 34.42 17.88 42.43
CA PRO A 575 33.77 16.96 43.37
C PRO A 575 32.26 16.71 43.16
N VAL A 576 31.72 15.76 43.92
CA VAL A 576 30.32 15.26 43.93
C VAL A 576 29.39 16.12 44.81
N VAL A 577 28.12 16.30 44.41
CA VAL A 577 27.01 16.69 45.30
C VAL A 577 25.72 15.93 44.95
N ASN A 578 25.07 15.34 45.97
CA ASN A 578 23.72 14.73 45.93
C ASN A 578 22.61 15.80 45.93
N VAL A 579 21.40 15.49 45.42
CA VAL A 579 20.10 15.71 46.12
C VAL A 579 18.93 15.03 45.36
N LYS A 580 17.84 14.79 46.10
CA LYS A 580 16.65 13.94 45.84
C LYS A 580 15.64 14.44 44.79
N PRO A 581 14.69 13.58 44.34
CA PRO A 581 13.50 13.94 43.56
C PRO A 581 12.37 14.51 44.43
N ASP A 582 11.36 15.16 43.82
CA ASP A 582 9.94 15.07 44.22
C ASP A 582 8.93 15.82 43.31
N ASN A 583 7.64 15.42 43.44
CA ASN A 583 6.38 16.14 43.15
C ASN A 583 5.78 16.24 41.71
N VAL A 584 5.06 15.17 41.34
CA VAL A 584 3.58 15.09 41.20
C VAL A 584 2.76 16.41 41.12
N LEU A 585 2.01 16.59 40.01
CA LEU A 585 0.65 17.19 39.81
C LEU A 585 0.47 17.45 38.29
N LYS A 586 -0.69 17.42 37.61
CA LYS A 586 -2.10 17.11 37.93
C LYS A 586 -2.84 16.85 36.59
N GLN A 587 -3.92 16.05 36.58
CA GLN A 587 -4.90 16.10 35.48
C GLN A 587 -5.75 17.40 35.59
N PRO A 588 -6.34 17.87 34.48
CA PRO A 588 -7.54 18.70 34.53
C PRO A 588 -8.76 18.01 33.92
N ASP A 589 -9.83 18.11 34.69
CA ASP A 589 -11.15 17.49 34.59
C ASP A 589 -11.99 17.69 33.31
N VAL A 590 -13.00 16.81 33.23
CA VAL A 590 -14.19 16.92 32.39
C VAL A 590 -14.99 18.18 32.70
N VAL A 591 -15.40 18.93 31.66
CA VAL A 591 -16.45 19.95 31.77
C VAL A 591 -17.55 19.66 30.75
N ARG A 592 -18.78 19.46 31.23
CA ARG A 592 -20.00 19.49 30.43
C ARG A 592 -20.36 20.93 30.09
N HIS A 593 -20.87 21.17 28.88
CA HIS A 593 -21.75 22.32 28.63
C HIS A 593 -22.92 21.91 27.71
N GLU A 594 -24.01 22.65 27.86
CA GLU A 594 -25.37 22.26 27.50
C GLU A 594 -25.83 22.75 26.11
N ASP A 595 -27.07 22.38 25.77
CA ASP A 595 -27.77 22.68 24.52
C ASP A 595 -27.75 24.15 24.07
N GLY A 596 -27.44 24.36 22.79
CA GLY A 596 -27.71 25.60 22.06
C GLY A 596 -28.72 25.36 20.94
N ARG A 597 -30.03 25.52 21.21
CA ARG A 597 -31.05 25.58 20.15
C ARG A 597 -30.76 26.74 19.20
N LEU A 598 -30.69 26.48 17.90
CA LEU A 598 -30.90 27.51 16.87
C LEU A 598 -32.02 27.09 15.92
N ASN A 599 -32.90 28.05 15.65
CA ASN A 599 -34.20 27.82 15.01
C ASN A 599 -34.06 27.46 13.53
N GLY A 600 -34.95 26.60 13.05
CA GLY A 600 -35.09 26.35 11.63
C GLY A 600 -35.54 27.60 10.88
N ARG A 601 -34.87 27.87 9.74
CA ARG A 601 -35.49 28.49 8.58
C ARG A 601 -35.22 27.61 7.38
N THR A 602 -36.29 27.22 6.71
CA THR A 602 -36.29 26.52 5.43
C THR A 602 -35.58 27.36 4.37
N LEU A 603 -34.70 26.72 3.60
CA LEU A 603 -34.29 27.18 2.28
C LEU A 603 -34.47 26.00 1.32
N ASP A 604 -35.44 26.14 0.41
CA ASP A 604 -35.58 25.28 -0.75
C ASP A 604 -34.36 25.42 -1.66
N GLY A 605 -33.90 24.29 -2.21
CA GLY A 605 -32.80 24.29 -3.17
C GLY A 605 -32.12 22.93 -3.29
N LYS A 606 -31.96 22.45 -4.53
CA LYS A 606 -31.06 21.33 -4.81
C LYS A 606 -29.62 21.82 -4.57
N GLN A 607 -28.98 21.35 -3.50
CA GLN A 607 -27.54 21.51 -3.31
C GLN A 607 -26.82 20.17 -3.48
N GLU A 608 -25.70 20.19 -4.19
CA GLU A 608 -24.89 19.02 -4.47
C GLU A 608 -24.17 18.48 -3.22
N PRO A 609 -23.72 17.20 -3.21
CA PRO A 609 -22.99 16.64 -2.08
C PRO A 609 -21.72 17.44 -1.73
N HIS A 610 -21.06 18.04 -2.72
CA HIS A 610 -19.92 18.94 -2.53
C HIS A 610 -20.32 20.20 -1.78
N GLU A 611 -21.40 20.88 -2.18
CA GLU A 611 -21.92 22.05 -1.47
C GLU A 611 -22.33 21.71 -0.03
N ARG A 612 -22.96 20.56 0.22
CA ARG A 612 -23.25 20.11 1.59
C ARG A 612 -21.99 19.92 2.43
N ALA A 613 -20.95 19.29 1.88
CA ALA A 613 -19.67 19.13 2.56
C ALA A 613 -19.02 20.50 2.85
N CYS A 614 -19.03 21.42 1.87
CA CYS A 614 -18.55 22.79 2.04
C CYS A 614 -19.35 23.57 3.10
N ASN A 615 -20.68 23.42 3.13
CA ASN A 615 -21.56 24.06 4.11
C ASN A 615 -21.33 23.50 5.54
N LEU A 616 -21.12 22.18 5.66
CA LEU A 616 -20.72 21.54 6.92
C LEU A 616 -19.37 22.08 7.42
N VAL A 617 -18.34 22.09 6.56
CA VAL A 617 -16.99 22.57 6.90
C VAL A 617 -16.97 24.07 7.24
N THR A 618 -17.72 24.90 6.52
CA THR A 618 -17.83 26.34 6.83
C THR A 618 -18.63 26.60 8.11
N SER A 619 -19.61 25.77 8.46
CA SER A 619 -20.37 25.86 9.71
C SER A 619 -19.60 25.43 10.98
N ALA A 620 -18.62 24.52 10.84
CA ALA A 620 -17.81 24.02 11.96
C ALA A 620 -16.84 25.09 12.51
N SER A 621 -16.50 25.05 13.82
CA SER A 621 -15.49 25.99 14.34
C SER A 621 -14.08 25.65 13.84
N GLU A 622 -13.16 26.61 13.81
CA GLU A 622 -11.75 26.31 13.45
C GLU A 622 -11.14 25.24 14.37
N LYS A 623 -11.56 25.21 15.64
CA LYS A 623 -11.10 24.22 16.63
C LYS A 623 -11.60 22.82 16.29
N ASP A 624 -12.83 22.68 15.79
CA ASP A 624 -13.40 21.38 15.40
C ASP A 624 -12.72 20.84 14.13
N VAL A 625 -12.48 21.70 13.14
CA VAL A 625 -11.74 21.34 11.92
C VAL A 625 -10.30 20.91 12.27
N MET A 626 -9.64 21.61 13.20
CA MET A 626 -8.31 21.24 13.70
C MET A 626 -8.31 19.90 14.47
N ASN A 627 -9.27 19.68 15.38
CA ASN A 627 -9.40 18.43 16.12
C ASN A 627 -9.67 17.23 15.19
N PHE A 628 -10.56 17.42 14.21
CA PHE A 628 -10.85 16.40 13.20
C PHE A 628 -9.64 16.11 12.31
N ALA A 629 -8.90 17.14 11.88
CA ALA A 629 -7.65 16.97 11.15
C ALA A 629 -6.62 16.15 11.95
N GLU A 630 -6.47 16.41 13.24
CA GLU A 630 -5.55 15.68 14.12
C GLU A 630 -5.98 14.22 14.32
N GLN A 631 -7.28 13.95 14.52
CA GLN A 631 -7.81 12.59 14.62
C GLN A 631 -7.60 11.79 13.33
N VAL A 632 -7.84 12.40 12.16
CA VAL A 632 -7.58 11.75 10.86
C VAL A 632 -6.08 11.51 10.65
N ALA A 633 -5.21 12.42 11.12
CA ALA A 633 -3.76 12.22 11.08
C ALA A 633 -3.34 11.00 11.91
N GLN A 634 -3.83 10.90 13.14
CA GLN A 634 -3.56 9.80 14.07
C GLN A 634 -4.11 8.47 13.55
N PHE A 635 -5.31 8.45 12.99
CA PHE A 635 -5.94 7.24 12.45
C PHE A 635 -5.28 6.75 11.15
N SER A 636 -4.90 7.67 10.26
CA SER A 636 -4.23 7.32 8.99
C SER A 636 -2.71 7.15 9.09
N GLY A 637 -2.11 7.47 10.25
CA GLY A 637 -0.66 7.50 10.45
C GLY A 637 0.07 8.52 9.57
N CYS A 638 -0.64 9.51 9.01
CA CYS A 638 -0.16 10.35 7.93
C CYS A 638 -0.56 11.84 8.13
N HIS A 639 0.43 12.71 8.29
CA HIS A 639 0.23 14.14 8.50
C HIS A 639 -0.22 14.89 7.22
N HIS A 640 -0.10 14.32 6.02
CA HIS A 640 -0.58 14.98 4.79
C HIS A 640 -2.10 15.19 4.81
N HIS A 641 -2.88 14.20 5.28
CA HIS A 641 -4.33 14.33 5.44
C HIS A 641 -4.71 15.46 6.41
N ARG A 642 -3.92 15.63 7.48
CA ARG A 642 -4.09 16.71 8.48
C ARG A 642 -4.06 18.09 7.83
N ASN A 643 -3.04 18.32 7.00
CA ASN A 643 -2.79 19.63 6.40
C ASN A 643 -3.90 20.01 5.40
N ILE A 644 -4.37 19.05 4.60
CA ILE A 644 -5.49 19.20 3.65
C ILE A 644 -6.82 19.54 4.35
N ILE A 645 -7.10 18.88 5.48
CA ILE A 645 -8.30 19.16 6.28
C ILE A 645 -8.17 20.53 6.95
N ARG A 646 -7.00 20.85 7.53
CA ARG A 646 -6.71 22.14 8.19
C ARG A 646 -6.97 23.35 7.29
N ILE A 647 -6.63 23.28 6.00
CA ILE A 647 -6.84 24.40 5.07
C ILE A 647 -8.25 24.49 4.48
N SER A 648 -9.02 23.38 4.50
CA SER A 648 -10.29 23.25 3.77
C SER A 648 -11.27 24.40 4.03
N LYS A 649 -11.55 24.72 5.30
CA LYS A 649 -12.49 25.78 5.69
C LYS A 649 -12.11 27.14 5.11
N ARG A 650 -10.88 27.60 5.37
CA ARG A 650 -10.44 28.93 4.90
C ARG A 650 -10.31 28.96 3.38
N MET A 651 -9.87 27.88 2.75
CA MET A 651 -9.82 27.77 1.28
C MET A 651 -11.20 28.00 0.65
N ILE A 652 -12.23 27.33 1.17
CA ILE A 652 -13.62 27.48 0.69
C ILE A 652 -14.08 28.92 0.95
N GLU A 653 -13.99 29.41 2.19
CA GLU A 653 -14.45 30.76 2.54
C GLU A 653 -13.77 31.87 1.73
N ASP A 654 -12.45 31.85 1.62
CA ASP A 654 -11.68 32.86 0.88
C ASP A 654 -11.96 32.75 -0.63
N GLY A 655 -12.12 31.54 -1.16
CA GLY A 655 -12.51 31.30 -2.56
C GLY A 655 -13.89 31.88 -2.88
N THR A 656 -14.90 31.59 -2.05
CA THR A 656 -16.26 32.14 -2.20
C THR A 656 -16.26 33.67 -2.06
N LYS A 657 -15.50 34.24 -1.11
CA LYS A 657 -15.36 35.71 -0.97
C LYS A 657 -14.76 36.35 -2.22
N VAL A 658 -13.67 35.77 -2.75
CA VAL A 658 -12.99 36.24 -3.96
C VAL A 658 -13.91 36.18 -5.16
N TRP A 659 -14.54 35.03 -5.41
CA TRP A 659 -15.45 34.82 -6.53
C TRP A 659 -16.59 35.83 -6.50
N ASN A 660 -17.32 35.92 -5.38
CA ASN A 660 -18.48 36.81 -5.23
C ASN A 660 -18.11 38.30 -5.36
N SER A 661 -16.93 38.71 -4.89
CA SER A 661 -16.45 40.10 -5.02
C SER A 661 -16.21 40.52 -6.47
N LEU A 662 -15.85 39.57 -7.32
CA LEU A 662 -15.48 39.78 -8.72
C LEU A 662 -16.64 39.58 -9.68
N SER A 663 -17.45 38.54 -9.44
CA SER A 663 -18.56 38.11 -10.30
C SER A 663 -19.74 39.07 -10.24
N GLN A 664 -20.07 39.64 -9.08
CA GLN A 664 -21.15 40.65 -8.95
C GLN A 664 -22.49 40.21 -9.60
N ASN A 665 -22.83 38.93 -9.48
CA ASN A 665 -23.98 38.25 -10.10
C ASN A 665 -23.87 38.00 -11.63
N PHE A 666 -22.70 38.14 -12.26
CA PHE A 666 -22.43 37.64 -13.60
C PHE A 666 -21.89 36.20 -13.57
N ASP A 667 -22.28 35.37 -14.54
CA ASP A 667 -21.83 33.98 -14.66
C ASP A 667 -20.32 33.82 -14.98
N HIS A 668 -19.64 34.93 -15.30
CA HIS A 668 -18.23 34.93 -15.67
C HIS A 668 -17.50 36.22 -15.26
N VAL A 669 -16.20 36.08 -15.04
CA VAL A 669 -15.26 37.17 -14.71
C VAL A 669 -14.18 37.26 -15.80
N TRP A 670 -13.84 38.47 -16.24
CA TRP A 670 -12.72 38.69 -17.16
C TRP A 670 -11.38 38.46 -16.45
N TRP A 671 -10.48 37.72 -17.11
CA TRP A 671 -9.21 37.28 -16.51
C TRP A 671 -8.34 38.43 -16.01
N ASP A 672 -8.25 39.56 -16.73
CA ASP A 672 -7.45 40.72 -16.31
C ASP A 672 -7.91 41.30 -14.97
N LYS A 673 -9.22 41.29 -14.69
CA LYS A 673 -9.79 41.70 -13.39
C LYS A 673 -9.47 40.68 -12.29
N MET A 674 -9.45 39.39 -12.64
CA MET A 674 -9.13 38.28 -11.74
C MET A 674 -7.64 38.27 -11.34
N ILE A 675 -6.71 38.53 -12.27
CA ILE A 675 -5.25 38.61 -12.01
C ILE A 675 -4.94 39.53 -10.83
N LEU A 676 -5.55 40.72 -10.81
CA LEU A 676 -5.30 41.74 -9.78
C LEU A 676 -5.66 41.21 -8.38
N VAL A 677 -6.86 40.64 -8.23
CA VAL A 677 -7.32 40.11 -6.94
C VAL A 677 -6.54 38.85 -6.53
N LEU A 678 -6.23 37.95 -7.47
CA LEU A 678 -5.42 36.76 -7.18
C LEU A 678 -4.02 37.11 -6.67
N ARG A 679 -3.40 38.18 -7.19
CA ARG A 679 -2.10 38.66 -6.70
C ARG A 679 -2.19 39.05 -5.23
N ASP A 680 -3.18 39.84 -4.85
CA ASP A 680 -3.35 40.34 -3.48
C ASP A 680 -3.69 39.20 -2.50
N GLN A 681 -4.55 38.26 -2.91
CA GLN A 681 -4.89 37.09 -2.09
C GLN A 681 -3.70 36.14 -1.92
N PHE A 682 -2.91 35.92 -2.97
CA PHE A 682 -1.70 35.12 -2.87
C PHE A 682 -0.72 35.67 -1.84
N ILE A 683 -0.48 37.00 -1.84
CA ILE A 683 0.36 37.67 -0.82
C ILE A 683 -0.22 37.46 0.59
N LYS A 684 -1.53 37.67 0.73
CA LYS A 684 -2.25 37.54 2.01
C LYS A 684 -2.17 36.12 2.60
N ILE A 685 -2.25 35.09 1.77
CA ILE A 685 -2.22 33.68 2.20
C ILE A 685 -0.77 33.20 2.42
N SER A 686 0.16 33.55 1.51
CA SER A 686 1.56 33.09 1.55
C SER A 686 2.45 33.83 2.54
N CYS A 687 2.07 35.06 2.92
CA CYS A 687 2.90 35.98 3.70
C CYS A 687 4.27 36.32 3.06
N CYS A 688 4.51 35.98 1.79
CA CYS A 688 5.71 36.35 1.04
C CYS A 688 5.81 37.88 0.90
N ARG A 689 7.02 38.43 1.09
CA ARG A 689 7.24 39.88 1.10
C ARG A 689 8.01 40.40 -0.12
N ASN A 690 8.98 39.63 -0.61
CA ASN A 690 9.90 40.12 -1.62
C ASN A 690 9.55 39.64 -3.04
N ARG A 691 8.71 38.60 -3.18
CA ARG A 691 8.32 38.06 -4.48
C ARG A 691 6.81 37.86 -4.66
N PHE A 692 6.28 38.50 -5.70
CA PHE A 692 4.90 38.41 -6.18
C PHE A 692 4.73 37.42 -7.34
N LEU A 693 3.48 37.05 -7.64
CA LEU A 693 3.12 36.35 -8.88
C LEU A 693 3.43 37.22 -10.11
N VAL A 694 4.26 36.70 -11.01
CA VAL A 694 4.61 37.33 -12.30
C VAL A 694 3.69 36.83 -13.42
N HIS A 695 3.75 37.46 -14.59
CA HIS A 695 2.89 37.11 -15.73
C HIS A 695 2.97 35.61 -16.11
N GLN A 696 4.16 35.01 -16.03
CA GLN A 696 4.34 33.57 -16.29
C GLN A 696 3.63 32.66 -15.28
N ASP A 697 3.58 33.04 -13.99
CA ASP A 697 2.82 32.31 -12.96
C ASP A 697 1.31 32.33 -13.29
N PHE A 698 0.80 33.47 -13.79
CA PHE A 698 -0.58 33.62 -14.23
C PHE A 698 -0.91 32.78 -15.49
N GLU A 699 0.02 32.64 -16.43
CA GLU A 699 -0.17 31.73 -17.57
C GLU A 699 -0.29 30.26 -17.12
N VAL A 700 0.48 29.83 -16.12
CA VAL A 700 0.33 28.47 -15.54
C VAL A 700 -1.01 28.32 -14.83
N LEU A 701 -1.45 29.31 -14.05
CA LEU A 701 -2.79 29.30 -13.42
C LEU A 701 -3.92 29.26 -14.46
N ARG A 702 -3.80 29.99 -15.57
CA ARG A 702 -4.75 29.96 -16.69
C ARG A 702 -4.84 28.57 -17.32
N ARG A 703 -3.69 27.89 -17.53
CA ARG A 703 -3.64 26.49 -18.01
C ARG A 703 -4.33 25.52 -17.03
N ILE A 704 -4.11 25.69 -15.72
CA ILE A 704 -4.72 24.82 -14.68
C ILE A 704 -6.25 25.00 -14.62
N GLY A 705 -6.73 26.24 -14.69
CA GLY A 705 -8.17 26.52 -14.70
C GLY A 705 -8.88 26.18 -16.02
N GLY A 706 -8.15 25.98 -17.12
CA GLY A 706 -8.71 25.54 -18.41
C GLY A 706 -9.53 26.61 -19.14
N PHE A 707 -9.13 27.87 -19.09
CA PHE A 707 -9.84 29.00 -19.73
C PHE A 707 -8.94 29.89 -20.58
N GLN A 708 -9.54 30.77 -21.38
CA GLN A 708 -8.83 31.76 -22.20
C GLN A 708 -8.97 33.16 -21.58
N GLU A 709 -10.02 33.92 -21.93
CA GLU A 709 -10.25 35.29 -21.44
C GLU A 709 -11.31 35.38 -20.33
N LYS A 710 -12.29 34.46 -20.33
CA LYS A 710 -13.43 34.44 -19.42
C LYS A 710 -13.32 33.28 -18.45
N VAL A 711 -13.37 33.58 -17.16
CA VAL A 711 -13.37 32.61 -16.06
C VAL A 711 -14.81 32.38 -15.61
N ILE A 712 -15.29 31.14 -15.66
CA ILE A 712 -16.53 30.69 -15.00
C ILE A 712 -16.22 30.09 -13.63
N GLN A 713 -17.22 29.93 -12.76
CA GLN A 713 -17.00 29.49 -11.37
C GLN A 713 -16.22 28.17 -11.27
N GLU A 714 -16.60 27.16 -12.05
CA GLU A 714 -15.93 25.85 -12.06
C GLU A 714 -14.43 25.95 -12.44
N ASN A 715 -14.10 26.85 -13.37
CA ASN A 715 -12.72 27.09 -13.82
C ASN A 715 -11.91 27.88 -12.79
N PHE A 716 -12.56 28.81 -12.07
CA PHE A 716 -11.97 29.48 -10.91
C PHE A 716 -11.70 28.47 -9.78
N GLU A 717 -12.67 27.61 -9.44
CA GLU A 717 -12.54 26.62 -8.37
C GLU A 717 -11.41 25.62 -8.63
N LYS A 718 -11.26 25.11 -9.86
CA LYS A 718 -10.13 24.25 -10.27
C LYS A 718 -8.77 24.92 -10.03
N MET A 719 -8.62 26.17 -10.47
CA MET A 719 -7.41 26.97 -10.28
C MET A 719 -7.18 27.29 -8.79
N TRP A 720 -8.22 27.62 -8.04
CA TRP A 720 -8.15 28.01 -6.63
C TRP A 720 -7.79 26.82 -5.73
N CYS A 721 -8.35 25.64 -5.98
CA CYS A 721 -8.00 24.39 -5.30
C CYS A 721 -6.55 23.96 -5.54
N TRP A 722 -5.87 24.52 -6.54
CA TRP A 722 -4.43 24.37 -6.73
C TRP A 722 -3.61 25.51 -6.09
N LEU A 723 -4.03 26.77 -6.30
CA LEU A 723 -3.31 27.94 -5.82
C LEU A 723 -3.30 28.06 -4.29
N TYR A 724 -4.42 27.76 -3.62
CA TYR A 724 -4.54 27.96 -2.18
C TYR A 724 -3.63 27.03 -1.36
N PRO A 725 -3.56 25.70 -1.61
CA PRO A 725 -2.58 24.84 -0.94
C PRO A 725 -1.13 25.25 -1.18
N VAL A 726 -0.79 25.71 -2.41
CA VAL A 726 0.55 26.20 -2.75
C VAL A 726 0.89 27.48 -1.97
N ALA A 727 -0.01 28.47 -1.95
CA ALA A 727 0.16 29.69 -1.17
C ALA A 727 0.26 29.38 0.34
N PHE A 728 -0.55 28.45 0.84
CA PHE A 728 -0.49 28.02 2.23
C PHE A 728 0.82 27.28 2.58
N ALA A 729 1.36 26.46 1.69
CA ALA A 729 2.67 25.83 1.89
C ALA A 729 3.78 26.88 1.98
N LEU A 730 3.74 27.93 1.15
CA LEU A 730 4.67 29.06 1.20
C LEU A 730 4.58 29.90 2.49
N SER A 731 3.47 29.83 3.25
CA SER A 731 3.36 30.49 4.56
C SER A 731 3.98 29.69 5.70
N GLN A 732 4.36 28.43 5.48
CA GLN A 732 5.10 27.63 6.47
C GLN A 732 6.59 28.00 6.44
N ASN A 733 7.21 28.09 7.62
CA ASN A 733 8.60 28.53 7.78
C ASN A 733 9.58 27.63 7.00
N GLY A 734 10.45 28.24 6.19
CA GLY A 734 11.48 27.58 5.37
C GLY A 734 11.22 27.65 3.86
N LEU A 735 9.97 27.54 3.40
CA LEU A 735 9.64 27.65 1.96
C LEU A 735 9.56 29.10 1.48
N ASN A 736 9.10 30.01 2.34
CA ASN A 736 9.00 31.45 2.04
C ASN A 736 10.36 32.03 1.59
N GLU A 737 11.42 31.70 2.32
CA GLU A 737 12.79 32.12 2.02
C GLU A 737 13.28 31.58 0.66
N MET A 738 12.91 30.35 0.29
CA MET A 738 13.28 29.74 -0.98
C MET A 738 12.52 30.34 -2.17
N TRP A 739 11.27 30.76 -1.97
CA TRP A 739 10.48 31.49 -2.95
C TRP A 739 11.05 32.89 -3.21
N ASP A 740 11.38 33.63 -2.14
CA ASP A 740 11.95 34.97 -2.21
C ASP A 740 13.40 34.97 -2.75
N THR A 741 14.21 33.95 -2.44
CA THR A 741 15.61 33.82 -2.93
C THR A 741 15.77 33.17 -4.31
N ARG A 742 14.66 32.96 -5.05
CA ARG A 742 14.62 32.35 -6.40
C ARG A 742 15.15 30.91 -6.46
N TRP A 743 15.02 30.15 -5.37
CA TRP A 743 15.26 28.70 -5.37
C TRP A 743 14.13 27.92 -6.03
N ILE A 744 12.91 28.45 -5.90
CA ILE A 744 11.78 28.12 -6.76
C ILE A 744 11.71 29.27 -7.76
N GLU A 745 11.89 29.04 -9.07
CA GLU A 745 11.86 30.14 -10.07
C GLU A 745 10.41 30.55 -10.44
N GLY A 746 9.39 29.83 -9.97
CA GLY A 746 7.97 30.22 -10.07
C GLY A 746 7.03 29.02 -10.09
N PHE A 747 5.83 29.22 -10.63
CA PHE A 747 5.00 28.11 -11.08
C PHE A 747 5.56 27.64 -12.42
N VAL A 748 6.10 26.42 -12.43
CA VAL A 748 6.81 25.82 -13.56
C VAL A 748 6.16 24.47 -13.83
N THR A 749 5.78 24.19 -15.08
CA THR A 749 5.21 22.88 -15.41
C THR A 749 6.27 21.77 -15.35
N LYS A 750 5.85 20.50 -15.48
CA LYS A 750 6.82 19.40 -15.53
C LYS A 750 7.76 19.56 -16.73
N GLU A 751 7.19 19.92 -17.88
CA GLU A 751 7.86 20.01 -19.18
C GLU A 751 8.81 21.20 -19.22
N GLU A 752 8.42 22.34 -18.63
CA GLU A 752 9.28 23.52 -18.49
C GLU A 752 10.47 23.23 -17.54
N ALA A 753 10.25 22.47 -16.47
CA ALA A 753 11.32 22.04 -15.56
C ALA A 753 12.27 21.03 -16.22
N GLU A 754 11.75 20.02 -16.93
CA GLU A 754 12.58 19.10 -17.72
C GLU A 754 13.41 19.84 -18.76
N SER A 755 12.78 20.71 -19.55
CA SER A 755 13.43 21.55 -20.56
C SER A 755 14.55 22.42 -19.96
N SER A 756 14.36 22.96 -18.75
CA SER A 756 15.38 23.77 -18.07
C SER A 756 16.64 22.98 -17.63
N LEU A 757 16.55 21.65 -17.56
CA LEU A 757 17.67 20.76 -17.26
C LEU A 757 18.35 20.20 -18.53
N HIS A 758 17.85 20.56 -19.72
CA HIS A 758 18.55 20.40 -20.99
C HIS A 758 19.30 21.69 -21.35
N GLY A 759 20.58 21.56 -21.69
CA GLY A 759 21.43 22.65 -22.18
C GLY A 759 21.17 23.01 -23.64
N LEU A 760 21.87 24.05 -24.12
CA LEU A 760 21.80 24.48 -25.53
C LEU A 760 22.21 23.33 -26.46
N GLY A 761 21.27 22.83 -27.27
CA GLY A 761 21.47 21.68 -28.16
C GLY A 761 20.92 20.34 -27.65
N GLY A 762 20.23 20.32 -26.50
CA GLY A 762 19.52 19.14 -25.99
C GLY A 762 20.35 18.19 -25.11
N THR A 763 21.67 18.39 -25.03
CA THR A 763 22.55 17.75 -24.04
C THR A 763 22.14 18.11 -22.62
N LEU A 764 22.00 17.13 -21.72
CA LEU A 764 21.66 17.42 -20.32
C LEU A 764 22.77 18.22 -19.61
N VAL A 765 22.36 19.09 -18.71
CA VAL A 765 23.26 19.81 -17.79
C VAL A 765 23.88 18.81 -16.80
N ASP A 766 25.16 18.97 -16.41
CA ASP A 766 25.87 17.93 -15.64
C ASP A 766 25.13 17.48 -14.35
N PRO A 767 25.33 16.23 -13.90
CA PRO A 767 24.59 15.62 -12.80
C PRO A 767 24.59 16.40 -11.47
N GLY A 768 23.51 16.23 -10.72
CA GLY A 768 23.23 16.93 -9.48
C GLY A 768 22.62 18.32 -9.69
N THR A 769 22.37 18.72 -10.94
CA THR A 769 21.56 19.91 -11.25
C THR A 769 20.09 19.64 -10.96
N PHE A 770 19.44 20.47 -10.13
CA PHE A 770 18.02 20.32 -9.80
C PHE A 770 17.23 21.63 -9.87
N THR A 771 15.92 21.52 -10.06
CA THR A 771 14.96 22.61 -9.96
C THR A 771 13.76 22.20 -9.10
N LEU A 772 13.14 23.17 -8.44
CA LEU A 772 12.02 22.98 -7.52
C LEU A 772 10.74 23.51 -8.15
N ARG A 773 9.68 22.70 -8.14
CA ARG A 773 8.36 23.07 -8.69
C ARG A 773 7.22 22.52 -7.85
N PHE A 774 6.06 23.16 -7.95
CA PHE A 774 4.81 22.59 -7.45
C PHE A 774 4.16 21.68 -8.51
N PRO A 775 3.59 20.53 -8.14
CA PRO A 775 2.93 19.62 -9.08
C PRO A 775 1.61 20.19 -9.60
N THR A 776 1.56 20.56 -10.88
CA THR A 776 0.33 21.01 -11.57
C THR A 776 -0.80 19.96 -11.60
N SER A 777 -0.47 18.67 -11.43
CA SER A 777 -1.42 17.55 -11.40
C SER A 777 -1.91 17.15 -10.00
N ARG A 778 -1.75 18.04 -9.01
CA ARG A 778 -2.12 17.81 -7.60
C ARG A 778 -2.79 19.05 -7.03
N SER A 779 -4.12 19.07 -7.05
CA SER A 779 -4.97 20.07 -6.38
C SER A 779 -5.66 19.46 -5.16
N TRP A 780 -6.18 20.29 -4.27
CA TRP A 780 -7.10 19.84 -3.22
C TRP A 780 -8.26 19.05 -3.85
N PRO A 781 -8.74 17.93 -3.24
CA PRO A 781 -8.38 17.39 -1.92
C PRO A 781 -7.21 16.37 -1.91
N HIS A 782 -6.39 16.27 -2.97
CA HIS A 782 -5.30 15.29 -3.03
C HIS A 782 -4.23 15.56 -1.93
N PRO A 783 -3.76 14.56 -1.15
CA PRO A 783 -2.83 14.76 -0.02
C PRO A 783 -1.56 15.56 -0.35
N ASP A 784 -0.97 15.34 -1.53
CA ASP A 784 0.20 16.09 -2.01
C ASP A 784 -0.05 17.54 -2.48
N ALA A 785 -1.26 18.08 -2.39
CA ALA A 785 -1.55 19.43 -2.87
C ALA A 785 -0.77 20.49 -2.08
N GLY A 786 0.07 21.26 -2.77
CA GLY A 786 0.98 22.24 -2.16
C GLY A 786 2.38 21.70 -1.79
N ASN A 787 2.65 20.39 -1.90
CA ASN A 787 3.99 19.84 -1.71
C ASN A 787 4.93 20.21 -2.87
N LEU A 788 6.25 20.26 -2.61
CA LEU A 788 7.26 20.46 -3.66
C LEU A 788 7.66 19.14 -4.34
N ILE A 789 7.99 19.23 -5.62
CA ILE A 789 8.74 18.21 -6.37
C ILE A 789 10.12 18.77 -6.70
N ILE A 790 11.17 18.01 -6.36
CA ILE A 790 12.50 18.18 -6.95
C ILE A 790 12.49 17.49 -8.30
N THR A 791 12.87 18.21 -9.35
CA THR A 791 13.19 17.64 -10.66
C THR A 791 14.69 17.80 -10.86
N TYR A 792 15.45 16.71 -11.04
CA TYR A 792 16.91 16.74 -11.02
C TYR A 792 17.55 15.81 -12.04
N VAL A 793 18.74 16.18 -12.53
CA VAL A 793 19.59 15.32 -13.36
C VAL A 793 20.36 14.38 -12.43
N GLY A 794 20.05 13.09 -12.47
CA GLY A 794 20.78 12.08 -11.72
C GLY A 794 22.17 11.83 -12.29
N SER A 795 23.00 11.08 -11.56
CA SER A 795 24.32 10.60 -12.02
C SER A 795 24.30 9.64 -13.23
N ASP A 796 23.12 9.40 -13.81
CA ASP A 796 22.83 8.67 -15.05
C ASP A 796 22.62 9.61 -16.23
N PHE A 797 22.63 10.93 -16.01
CA PHE A 797 22.16 11.93 -16.97
C PHE A 797 20.69 11.71 -17.36
N ALA A 798 19.88 11.13 -16.47
CA ALA A 798 18.42 11.06 -16.61
C ALA A 798 17.74 12.08 -15.69
N ILE A 799 16.56 12.57 -16.09
CA ILE A 799 15.76 13.47 -15.26
C ILE A 799 14.86 12.65 -14.35
N HIS A 800 15.02 12.85 -13.05
CA HIS A 800 14.23 12.22 -11.99
C HIS A 800 13.30 13.24 -11.35
N HIS A 801 12.14 12.79 -10.87
CA HIS A 801 11.23 13.60 -10.06
C HIS A 801 11.00 12.93 -8.71
N ARG A 802 11.27 13.65 -7.61
CA ARG A 802 11.01 13.19 -6.23
C ARG A 802 10.11 14.18 -5.51
N LEU A 803 9.01 13.70 -4.96
CA LEU A 803 8.14 14.50 -4.08
C LEU A 803 8.85 14.71 -2.73
N LEU A 804 8.81 15.93 -2.21
CA LEU A 804 9.29 16.27 -0.88
C LEU A 804 8.15 16.20 0.13
N SER A 805 8.30 15.35 1.15
CA SER A 805 7.45 15.39 2.34
C SER A 805 7.95 16.52 3.26
N LEU A 806 7.20 17.61 3.31
CA LEU A 806 7.60 18.81 4.05
C LEU A 806 7.55 18.63 5.59
N ASP A 807 6.78 17.65 6.07
CA ASP A 807 6.59 17.40 7.51
C ASP A 807 7.87 16.95 8.24
N PHE A 808 8.84 16.35 7.53
CA PHE A 808 10.12 15.90 8.13
C PHE A 808 11.05 17.05 8.54
N PHE A 809 10.98 18.20 7.86
CA PHE A 809 11.96 19.27 8.02
C PHE A 809 11.72 20.16 9.25
N HIS A 810 10.63 19.96 9.99
CA HIS A 810 10.39 20.62 11.27
C HIS A 810 11.06 19.92 12.47
N SER A 811 11.54 18.69 12.32
CA SER A 811 12.24 17.96 13.41
C SER A 811 13.76 18.11 13.41
N SER A 812 14.36 18.65 12.35
CA SER A 812 15.81 18.61 12.10
C SER A 812 16.58 19.84 12.61
N GLY A 813 16.61 20.04 13.92
CA GLY A 813 17.73 20.68 14.63
C GLY A 813 18.24 22.04 14.14
N GLY A 814 17.41 22.88 13.53
CA GLY A 814 17.76 24.26 13.15
C GLY A 814 18.54 24.45 11.84
N LYS A 815 18.73 23.43 10.99
CA LYS A 815 19.25 23.62 9.62
C LYS A 815 18.16 24.16 8.68
N SER A 816 18.53 25.00 7.71
CA SER A 816 17.58 25.46 6.70
C SER A 816 17.27 24.36 5.67
N LEU A 817 16.07 24.39 5.08
CA LEU A 817 15.67 23.43 4.03
C LEU A 817 16.62 23.47 2.82
N LYS A 818 17.14 24.65 2.51
CA LYS A 818 18.16 24.87 1.48
C LYS A 818 19.44 24.08 1.74
N ASP A 819 19.94 24.09 2.99
CA ASP A 819 21.20 23.41 3.34
C ASP A 819 21.01 21.89 3.29
N MET A 820 19.88 21.38 3.79
CA MET A 820 19.55 19.95 3.71
C MET A 820 19.42 19.44 2.28
N LEU A 821 18.90 20.26 1.36
CA LEU A 821 18.85 19.90 -0.08
C LEU A 821 20.21 19.86 -0.76
N LEU A 822 21.23 20.54 -0.22
CA LEU A 822 22.61 20.51 -0.74
C LEU A 822 23.51 19.47 -0.04
N GLU A 823 23.07 18.92 1.09
CA GLU A 823 23.73 17.79 1.76
C GLU A 823 23.40 16.44 1.09
N GLU A 824 22.33 16.39 0.29
CA GLU A 824 21.94 15.22 -0.50
C GLU A 824 22.91 14.95 -1.66
N SER A 825 23.52 13.76 -1.68
CA SER A 825 24.55 13.39 -2.65
C SER A 825 24.13 13.42 -4.14
N GLU A 826 22.83 13.38 -4.42
CA GLU A 826 22.27 13.49 -5.78
C GLU A 826 21.89 14.94 -6.17
N LEU A 827 22.09 15.94 -5.29
CA LEU A 827 21.63 17.32 -5.45
C LEU A 827 22.76 18.32 -5.17
N SER A 828 23.70 18.43 -6.12
CA SER A 828 24.89 19.26 -5.96
C SER A 828 24.67 20.77 -6.21
N ARG A 829 23.68 21.13 -7.05
CA ARG A 829 23.51 22.52 -7.51
C ARG A 829 22.12 22.83 -8.05
N LEU A 830 21.66 24.06 -7.82
CA LEU A 830 20.40 24.55 -8.37
C LEU A 830 20.56 24.94 -9.85
N GLY A 831 19.77 24.33 -10.72
CA GLY A 831 19.60 24.71 -12.12
C GLY A 831 18.68 25.92 -12.25
N ARG A 832 19.22 27.04 -12.75
CA ARG A 832 18.43 28.26 -13.02
C ARG A 832 17.70 28.16 -14.35
N ILE A 833 16.38 28.39 -14.31
CA ILE A 833 15.56 28.51 -15.51
C ILE A 833 15.82 29.89 -16.13
N THR A 834 16.73 29.97 -17.10
CA THR A 834 16.85 31.20 -17.91
C THR A 834 15.65 31.30 -18.86
N SER A 835 14.72 32.21 -18.55
CA SER A 835 13.50 32.42 -19.31
C SER A 835 13.78 33.03 -20.69
N ARG A 836 14.16 32.19 -21.65
CA ARG A 836 14.05 32.52 -23.08
C ARG A 836 12.60 32.33 -23.50
N SER A 837 11.96 33.45 -23.85
CA SER A 837 10.70 33.52 -24.57
C SER A 837 10.73 32.58 -25.78
N VAL A 838 10.03 31.44 -25.68
CA VAL A 838 9.71 30.61 -26.85
C VAL A 838 8.51 31.27 -27.51
N ARG A 839 8.78 32.10 -28.53
CA ARG A 839 7.74 32.47 -29.49
C ARG A 839 7.27 31.20 -30.18
N LEU A 840 6.01 30.84 -29.97
CA LEU A 840 5.31 29.92 -30.85
C LEU A 840 5.23 30.57 -32.25
N VAL A 841 5.57 29.78 -33.27
CA VAL A 841 5.32 30.04 -34.69
C VAL A 841 4.36 28.95 -35.16
#